data_AF-A0A162Y8K3-F1
#
_entry.id   AF-A0A162Y8K3-F1
#
_cell.length_a   1.000
_cell.length_b   1.000
_cell.length_c   1.000
_cell.angle_alpha   90.00
_cell.angle_beta   90.00
_cell.angle_gamma   90.00
#
_symmetry.space_group_name_H-M   'P 1'
#
loop_
_entity.id
_entity.type
_entity.pdbx_description
1 polymer ?
#
loop_
_entity_poly.entity_id
_entity_poly.type
_entity_poly.pdbx_seq_one_letter_code
_entity_poly.pdbx_strand_id
1 'polypeptide(L)'
;MVRLTNIAAGLSLASVALSSPLQGQLYTGQNASTPCAQVSASVAAQKTVATPTVAARLAYECITSVPFNQTAALALVDGVVPYFKWQSNTAFVKDPPEECAEKVQPAVDIWGGLEKIRGKVVGGQYENEFEFGFELYILIQSAHDGHFVYVPDVVGTVFNFARPVPLVSVSADGKELPKAYVYADVLAELFGNSTFTSSPISKINGEDAQAFLENWAQYGSLQDRDALYNNVFYELATVSLGPSGSGVGTFAGSGRGRLIYPGATTELEFENGTSVTYDNYAKVLIPFTGITDGESLYKTWFTGNQPTAATPTPSPSSKPIPAPGYPPPVLREAHNLIGGYYLEDDYADVAVLSLPSFVGINTSEAFQDTAAKFLAAAKAAGKKKLVVDVSANAGGTILLGYDLYKLLFPNDVDHAAYDRFRAFESTDLLGQKLSDTAEGLPRQLVTKKQNETLYELNDAVVASLFNYQTDVSVNGTNFVNWADKFGPIVHEKGDNFSNLFRWNLSDPLIPLQSGGVYIHGYGPLSNYTQQPFAAEDVVVVTDGYCASTCTIFSELMRQRAGVKYISLGGRPREGITQAVGGVKGTNNFPWPYIQSAVQFAVNNLTSSAEEAAKLNSTEFSEYWSDTVFDRVAIGSSINVNFRDGIRDGDETYTPLHFVYEASDCRILYTKQMTVDATAIWKAVADSTWGGKSHCIAGDLGGYSTGSKLGKRELTVQDKVLSRSMHQWRRELREQDYPLDVFTDLRKAKLGGDGIMWP
;
A
#
# COMPACT_ATOMS: atom_id res chain seq x y z
N MET A 1 -34.42 -23.48 68.77
CA MET A 1 -33.02 -23.90 68.59
C MET A 1 -32.82 -24.28 67.12
N VAL A 2 -31.90 -23.57 66.43
CA VAL A 2 -30.93 -24.05 65.40
C VAL A 2 -31.51 -24.83 64.20
N ARG A 3 -31.29 -24.55 62.91
CA ARG A 3 -30.58 -23.57 62.06
C ARG A 3 -31.13 -23.87 60.66
N LEU A 4 -31.54 -22.86 59.88
CA LEU A 4 -31.88 -23.02 58.46
C LEU A 4 -30.83 -22.28 57.63
N THR A 5 -30.25 -23.01 56.69
CA THR A 5 -29.16 -22.65 55.78
C THR A 5 -29.62 -21.64 54.72
N ASN A 6 -28.93 -20.50 54.64
CA ASN A 6 -29.11 -19.51 53.59
C ASN A 6 -28.43 -19.98 52.29
N ILE A 7 -29.21 -19.99 51.21
CA ILE A 7 -28.77 -20.02 49.83
C ILE A 7 -28.48 -18.58 49.42
N ALA A 8 -27.24 -18.28 49.03
CA ALA A 8 -26.88 -17.02 48.39
C ALA A 8 -26.52 -17.31 46.93
N ALA A 9 -27.42 -16.96 46.02
CA ALA A 9 -27.14 -16.88 44.60
C ALA A 9 -26.29 -15.63 44.33
N GLY A 10 -25.03 -15.82 43.98
CA GLY A 10 -24.14 -14.76 43.51
C GLY A 10 -24.32 -14.57 42.00
N LEU A 11 -25.06 -13.53 41.61
CA LEU A 11 -25.04 -12.98 40.26
C LEU A 11 -23.80 -12.10 40.11
N SER A 12 -22.79 -12.57 39.39
CA SER A 12 -21.67 -11.74 38.93
C SER A 12 -22.07 -11.03 37.64
N LEU A 13 -22.53 -9.78 37.77
CA LEU A 13 -22.57 -8.80 36.68
C LEU A 13 -21.11 -8.39 36.38
N ALA A 14 -20.59 -8.83 35.23
CA ALA A 14 -19.38 -8.26 34.67
C ALA A 14 -19.76 -6.94 33.98
N SER A 15 -19.40 -5.83 34.60
CA SER A 15 -19.56 -4.49 34.07
C SER A 15 -18.62 -4.28 32.88
N VAL A 16 -19.13 -4.42 31.65
CA VAL A 16 -18.48 -3.86 30.47
C VAL A 16 -18.68 -2.35 30.54
N ALA A 17 -17.67 -1.62 31.04
CA ALA A 17 -17.64 -0.17 30.98
C ALA A 17 -17.27 0.28 29.55
N LEU A 18 -18.24 0.21 28.64
CA LEU A 18 -18.24 1.04 27.44
C LEU A 18 -18.52 2.47 27.90
N SER A 19 -17.50 3.33 27.87
CA SER A 19 -17.74 4.77 27.90
C SER A 19 -18.32 5.19 26.55
N SER A 20 -19.61 4.95 26.36
CA SER A 20 -20.43 5.58 25.32
C SER A 20 -21.11 6.80 25.93
N PRO A 21 -20.70 8.04 25.63
CA PRO A 21 -21.54 9.20 25.90
C PRO A 21 -22.23 9.58 24.59
N LEU A 22 -23.33 8.91 24.25
CA LEU A 22 -24.30 9.40 23.26
C LEU A 22 -25.62 8.65 23.46
N GLN A 23 -26.24 8.87 24.62
CA GLN A 23 -27.69 8.69 24.72
C GLN A 23 -28.34 9.80 23.89
N GLY A 24 -29.15 9.40 22.91
CA GLY A 24 -29.93 10.31 22.07
C GLY A 24 -30.86 11.17 22.92
N GLN A 25 -30.47 12.42 23.13
CA GLN A 25 -31.42 13.47 23.46
C GLN A 25 -32.07 13.96 22.18
N LEU A 26 -33.31 13.53 21.97
CA LEU A 26 -34.26 14.18 21.06
C LEU A 26 -34.44 15.63 21.53
N TYR A 27 -33.66 16.55 20.97
CA TYR A 27 -33.90 17.98 21.10
C TYR A 27 -34.94 18.42 20.06
N THR A 28 -36.20 18.37 20.44
CA THR A 28 -37.27 19.07 19.75
C THR A 28 -37.16 20.58 20.02
N GLY A 29 -36.73 21.32 19.00
CA GLY A 29 -37.06 22.74 18.77
C GLY A 29 -36.08 23.78 19.31
N GLN A 30 -35.20 24.29 18.44
CA GLN A 30 -34.89 25.73 18.24
C GLN A 30 -33.87 25.92 17.10
N ASN A 31 -34.32 26.59 16.00
CA ASN A 31 -33.62 26.86 14.73
C ASN A 31 -33.00 25.64 14.03
N ALA A 32 -33.48 25.30 12.82
CA ALA A 32 -32.91 24.21 12.03
C ALA A 32 -31.47 24.54 11.62
N SER A 33 -30.51 24.22 12.50
CA SER A 33 -29.09 24.36 12.24
C SER A 33 -28.71 23.41 11.10
N THR A 34 -28.01 23.91 10.09
CA THR A 34 -27.53 23.10 8.97
C THR A 34 -26.69 21.92 9.48
N PRO A 35 -26.54 20.84 8.69
CA PRO A 35 -25.71 19.71 9.11
C PRO A 35 -24.27 20.11 9.48
N CYS A 36 -23.65 21.03 8.73
CA CYS A 36 -22.30 21.50 9.05
C CYS A 36 -22.22 22.35 10.33
N ALA A 37 -23.27 23.11 10.66
CA ALA A 37 -23.35 23.79 11.96
C ALA A 37 -23.43 22.79 13.12
N GLN A 38 -24.14 21.68 12.95
CA GLN A 38 -24.22 20.61 13.94
C GLN A 38 -22.86 19.89 14.12
N VAL A 39 -22.14 19.65 13.02
CA VAL A 39 -20.75 19.15 13.09
C VAL A 39 -19.87 20.13 13.86
N SER A 40 -19.94 21.42 13.54
CA SER A 40 -19.16 22.46 14.24
C SER A 40 -19.43 22.48 15.74
N ALA A 41 -20.71 22.40 16.15
CA ALA A 41 -21.09 22.31 17.55
C ALA A 41 -20.56 21.04 18.24
N SER A 42 -20.62 19.88 17.58
CA SER A 42 -20.11 18.62 18.12
C SER A 42 -18.59 18.62 18.29
N VAL A 43 -17.86 19.15 17.30
CA VAL A 43 -16.39 19.33 17.36
C VAL A 43 -16.02 20.28 18.48
N ALA A 44 -16.75 21.39 18.63
CA ALA A 44 -16.52 22.36 19.70
C ALA A 44 -16.78 21.79 21.11
N ALA A 45 -17.55 20.70 21.24
CA ALA A 45 -17.75 19.98 22.50
C ALA A 45 -16.61 18.98 22.81
N GLN A 46 -15.80 18.59 21.81
CA GLN A 46 -14.74 17.57 21.91
C GLN A 46 -13.32 18.16 21.92
N LYS A 47 -13.11 19.33 22.53
CA LYS A 47 -11.85 20.11 22.44
C LYS A 47 -10.58 19.37 22.92
N THR A 48 -10.72 18.33 23.73
CA THR A 48 -9.59 17.54 24.26
C THR A 48 -9.30 16.27 23.46
N VAL A 49 -10.12 15.94 22.46
CA VAL A 49 -9.93 14.76 21.61
C VAL A 49 -9.06 15.14 20.41
N ALA A 50 -7.94 14.42 20.21
CA ALA A 50 -6.98 14.73 19.14
C ALA A 50 -7.59 14.65 17.73
N THR A 51 -8.62 13.84 17.53
CA THR A 51 -9.41 13.77 16.30
C THR A 51 -10.88 13.53 16.68
N PRO A 52 -11.69 14.60 16.74
CA PRO A 52 -13.11 14.52 17.09
C PRO A 52 -13.89 13.60 16.13
N THR A 53 -14.98 13.02 16.63
CA THR A 53 -15.86 12.17 15.82
C THR A 53 -17.30 12.64 15.86
N VAL A 54 -18.05 12.38 14.79
CA VAL A 54 -19.48 12.63 14.69
C VAL A 54 -20.18 11.41 14.10
N ALA A 55 -21.51 11.33 14.21
CA ALA A 55 -22.28 10.28 13.52
C ALA A 55 -22.01 10.33 12.01
N ALA A 56 -21.81 9.18 11.36
CA ALA A 56 -21.45 9.12 9.95
C ALA A 56 -22.49 9.82 9.05
N ARG A 57 -23.78 9.65 9.39
CA ARG A 57 -24.89 10.33 8.70
C ARG A 57 -24.77 11.85 8.75
N LEU A 58 -24.45 12.42 9.92
CA LEU A 58 -24.32 13.87 10.08
C LEU A 58 -23.15 14.44 9.26
N ALA A 59 -22.03 13.73 9.23
CA ALA A 59 -20.90 14.09 8.38
C ALA A 59 -21.26 14.03 6.88
N TYR A 60 -21.95 12.95 6.46
CA TYR A 60 -22.39 12.79 5.08
C TYR A 60 -23.36 13.90 4.66
N GLU A 61 -24.39 14.19 5.48
CA GLU A 61 -25.33 15.30 5.25
C GLU A 61 -24.63 16.67 5.21
N CYS A 62 -23.54 16.87 5.96
CA CYS A 62 -22.72 18.09 5.86
C CYS A 62 -21.96 18.16 4.53
N ILE A 63 -21.21 17.11 4.16
CA ILE A 63 -20.37 17.17 2.96
C ILE A 63 -21.20 17.23 1.67
N THR A 64 -22.38 16.60 1.62
CA THR A 64 -23.30 16.69 0.47
C THR A 64 -24.13 17.97 0.47
N SER A 65 -24.07 18.80 1.53
CA SER A 65 -24.66 20.15 1.54
C SER A 65 -23.80 21.21 0.84
N VAL A 66 -22.58 20.85 0.44
CA VAL A 66 -21.63 21.73 -0.25
C VAL A 66 -22.12 21.98 -1.68
N PRO A 67 -22.38 23.25 -2.06
CA PRO A 67 -22.93 23.55 -3.39
C PRO A 67 -21.93 23.21 -4.49
N PHE A 68 -22.43 22.67 -5.60
CA PHE A 68 -21.62 22.38 -6.79
C PHE A 68 -21.12 23.68 -7.45
N ASN A 69 -19.81 23.78 -7.71
CA ASN A 69 -19.23 24.89 -8.45
C ASN A 69 -18.76 24.44 -9.84
N GLN A 70 -19.61 24.70 -10.83
CA GLN A 70 -19.38 24.26 -12.21
C GLN A 70 -18.04 24.72 -12.81
N THR A 71 -17.67 25.99 -12.62
CA THR A 71 -16.43 26.54 -13.19
C THR A 71 -15.20 25.92 -12.54
N ALA A 72 -15.22 25.76 -11.22
CA ALA A 72 -14.10 25.14 -10.49
C ALA A 72 -13.97 23.64 -10.81
N ALA A 73 -15.10 22.94 -10.95
CA ALA A 73 -15.14 21.54 -11.38
C ALA A 73 -14.59 21.38 -12.80
N LEU A 74 -14.95 22.27 -13.73
CA LEU A 74 -14.44 22.23 -15.10
C LEU A 74 -12.93 22.47 -15.15
N ALA A 75 -12.43 23.46 -14.39
CA ALA A 75 -11.00 23.73 -14.27
C ALA A 75 -10.23 22.52 -13.72
N LEU A 76 -10.80 21.79 -12.76
CA LEU A 76 -10.20 20.57 -12.24
C LEU A 76 -10.20 19.44 -13.29
N VAL A 77 -11.33 19.15 -13.93
CA VAL A 77 -11.44 18.07 -14.93
C VAL A 77 -10.51 18.31 -16.13
N ASP A 78 -10.41 19.56 -16.58
CA ASP A 78 -9.49 19.92 -17.66
C ASP A 78 -8.03 19.88 -17.16
N GLY A 79 -7.79 20.28 -15.91
CA GLY A 79 -6.46 20.32 -15.29
C GLY A 79 -5.83 18.97 -15.00
N VAL A 80 -6.60 17.88 -14.84
CA VAL A 80 -6.03 16.53 -14.63
C VAL A 80 -5.51 15.89 -15.92
N VAL A 81 -5.98 16.34 -17.09
CA VAL A 81 -5.65 15.76 -18.41
C VAL A 81 -4.14 15.68 -18.66
N PRO A 82 -3.34 16.74 -18.45
CA PRO A 82 -1.90 16.71 -18.71
C PRO A 82 -1.21 15.63 -17.88
N TYR A 83 -1.62 15.43 -16.62
CA TYR A 83 -1.04 14.43 -15.73
C TYR A 83 -1.48 13.00 -16.09
N PHE A 84 -2.74 12.81 -16.50
CA PHE A 84 -3.22 11.49 -16.96
C PHE A 84 -2.44 11.00 -18.18
N LYS A 85 -1.91 11.90 -19.02
CA LYS A 85 -1.07 11.50 -20.16
C LYS A 85 0.21 10.77 -19.73
N TRP A 86 0.71 11.01 -18.51
CA TRP A 86 1.90 10.36 -17.94
C TRP A 86 1.62 8.96 -17.36
N GLN A 87 0.35 8.57 -17.24
CA GLN A 87 -0.03 7.21 -16.85
C GLN A 87 0.19 6.27 -18.04
N SER A 88 1.26 5.47 -17.98
CA SER A 88 1.73 4.72 -19.15
C SER A 88 0.78 3.61 -19.61
N ASN A 89 -0.04 3.07 -18.72
CA ASN A 89 -0.80 1.86 -18.97
C ASN A 89 -2.28 2.10 -19.37
N THR A 90 -2.74 3.34 -19.58
CA THR A 90 -4.18 3.63 -19.82
C THR A 90 -4.78 2.87 -21.02
N ALA A 91 -4.00 2.67 -22.10
CA ALA A 91 -4.44 1.88 -23.25
C ALA A 91 -4.68 0.39 -22.91
N PHE A 92 -3.87 -0.17 -22.01
CA PHE A 92 -4.03 -1.55 -21.53
C PHE A 92 -5.12 -1.67 -20.46
N VAL A 93 -5.36 -0.64 -19.64
CA VAL A 93 -6.51 -0.61 -18.72
C VAL A 93 -7.83 -0.66 -19.50
N LYS A 94 -7.90 0.02 -20.65
CA LYS A 94 -9.06 0.02 -21.55
C LYS A 94 -9.27 -1.29 -22.31
N ASP A 95 -8.19 -1.98 -22.63
CA ASP A 95 -8.21 -3.22 -23.42
C ASP A 95 -7.17 -4.21 -22.86
N PRO A 96 -7.41 -4.80 -21.68
CA PRO A 96 -6.46 -5.74 -21.07
C PRO A 96 -6.48 -7.09 -21.81
N PRO A 97 -5.41 -7.91 -21.71
CA PRO A 97 -5.43 -9.29 -22.18
C PRO A 97 -6.61 -10.07 -21.58
N GLU A 98 -7.17 -11.03 -22.34
CA GLU A 98 -8.36 -11.79 -21.93
C GLU A 98 -8.18 -12.49 -20.58
N GLU A 99 -7.01 -13.09 -20.33
CA GLU A 99 -6.70 -13.72 -19.05
C GLU A 99 -6.71 -12.71 -17.89
N CYS A 100 -6.21 -11.50 -18.11
CA CYS A 100 -6.26 -10.43 -17.11
C CYS A 100 -7.69 -9.99 -16.83
N ALA A 101 -8.50 -9.80 -17.88
CA ALA A 101 -9.91 -9.43 -17.79
C ALA A 101 -10.72 -10.46 -16.99
N GLU A 102 -10.43 -11.75 -17.19
CA GLU A 102 -11.10 -12.86 -16.51
C GLU A 102 -10.64 -13.04 -15.06
N LYS A 103 -9.32 -13.02 -14.82
CA LYS A 103 -8.74 -13.45 -13.54
C LYS A 103 -8.41 -12.31 -12.58
N VAL A 104 -8.15 -11.10 -13.09
CA VAL A 104 -7.66 -9.96 -12.31
C VAL A 104 -8.73 -8.86 -12.22
N GLN A 105 -8.88 -8.04 -13.26
CA GLN A 105 -9.83 -6.92 -13.31
C GLN A 105 -10.36 -6.70 -14.73
N PRO A 106 -11.65 -6.31 -14.88
CA PRO A 106 -12.21 -6.00 -16.18
C PRO A 106 -11.64 -4.71 -16.77
N ALA A 107 -11.89 -4.52 -18.06
CA ALA A 107 -11.54 -3.30 -18.79
C ALA A 107 -12.20 -2.03 -18.21
N VAL A 108 -11.46 -0.93 -18.18
CA VAL A 108 -11.93 0.41 -17.79
C VAL A 108 -11.44 1.47 -18.76
N ASP A 109 -12.36 2.27 -19.33
CA ASP A 109 -12.02 3.39 -20.19
C ASP A 109 -11.87 4.69 -19.39
N ILE A 110 -10.64 4.97 -18.93
CA ILE A 110 -10.33 6.16 -18.13
C ILE A 110 -10.62 7.45 -18.90
N TRP A 111 -10.22 7.52 -20.16
CA TRP A 111 -10.43 8.70 -21.00
C TRP A 111 -11.93 8.90 -21.32
N GLY A 112 -12.63 7.83 -21.71
CA GLY A 112 -14.08 7.90 -21.94
C GLY A 112 -14.88 8.25 -20.68
N GLY A 113 -14.45 7.75 -19.51
CA GLY A 113 -15.02 8.11 -18.22
C GLY A 113 -14.80 9.59 -17.87
N LEU A 114 -13.59 10.12 -18.10
CA LEU A 114 -13.27 11.53 -17.85
C LEU A 114 -14.09 12.44 -18.77
N GLU A 115 -14.24 12.08 -20.05
CA GLU A 115 -15.06 12.81 -21.01
C GLU A 115 -16.53 12.87 -20.57
N LYS A 116 -17.06 11.77 -20.04
CA LYS A 116 -18.42 11.70 -19.48
C LYS A 116 -18.57 12.61 -18.27
N ILE A 117 -17.61 12.60 -17.34
CA ILE A 117 -17.59 13.49 -16.18
C ILE A 117 -17.57 14.95 -16.64
N ARG A 118 -16.70 15.28 -17.59
CA ARG A 118 -16.62 16.61 -18.20
C ARG A 118 -17.95 17.05 -18.81
N GLY A 119 -18.60 16.16 -19.56
CA GLY A 119 -19.93 16.41 -20.14
C GLY A 119 -20.99 16.72 -19.08
N LYS A 120 -21.00 15.98 -17.96
CA LYS A 120 -21.88 16.26 -16.81
C LYS A 120 -21.57 17.61 -16.16
N VAL A 121 -20.29 17.96 -16.00
CA VAL A 121 -19.87 19.27 -15.47
C VAL A 121 -20.39 20.39 -16.37
N VAL A 122 -20.13 20.35 -17.69
CA VAL A 122 -20.61 21.36 -18.65
C VAL A 122 -22.15 21.45 -18.67
N GLY A 123 -22.83 20.33 -18.48
CA GLY A 123 -24.29 20.28 -18.39
C GLY A 123 -24.88 20.71 -17.05
N GLY A 124 -24.08 20.96 -16.01
CA GLY A 124 -24.56 21.31 -14.67
C GLY A 124 -25.35 20.18 -13.99
N GLN A 125 -24.96 18.92 -14.21
CA GLN A 125 -25.74 17.74 -13.84
C GLN A 125 -25.42 17.15 -12.45
N TYR A 126 -24.54 17.79 -11.68
CA TYR A 126 -24.22 17.35 -10.31
C TYR A 126 -25.04 18.13 -9.29
N GLU A 127 -25.60 17.44 -8.30
CA GLU A 127 -26.42 18.10 -7.27
C GLU A 127 -25.55 18.89 -6.28
N ASN A 128 -24.34 18.39 -6.00
CA ASN A 128 -23.41 18.93 -5.02
C ASN A 128 -21.95 18.65 -5.41
N GLU A 129 -21.01 19.34 -4.75
CA GLU A 129 -19.58 19.21 -5.04
C GLU A 129 -19.05 17.79 -4.72
N PHE A 130 -19.60 17.14 -3.69
CA PHE A 130 -19.17 15.80 -3.27
C PHE A 130 -19.46 14.75 -4.35
N GLU A 131 -20.63 14.77 -4.98
CA GLU A 131 -20.96 13.85 -6.08
C GLU A 131 -19.99 13.95 -7.26
N PHE A 132 -19.63 15.18 -7.64
CA PHE A 132 -18.63 15.42 -8.68
C PHE A 132 -17.26 14.85 -8.29
N GLY A 133 -16.75 15.23 -7.11
CA GLY A 133 -15.45 14.77 -6.64
C GLY A 133 -15.40 13.26 -6.44
N PHE A 134 -16.49 12.66 -5.95
CA PHE A 134 -16.57 11.23 -5.73
C PHE A 134 -16.63 10.44 -7.04
N GLU A 135 -17.35 10.91 -8.07
CA GLU A 135 -17.34 10.25 -9.38
C GLU A 135 -15.95 10.29 -10.03
N LEU A 136 -15.23 11.42 -9.92
CA LEU A 136 -13.83 11.52 -10.39
C LEU A 136 -12.90 10.58 -9.61
N TYR A 137 -13.05 10.51 -8.29
CA TYR A 137 -12.27 9.59 -7.45
C TYR A 137 -12.53 8.13 -7.84
N ILE A 138 -13.79 7.73 -8.01
CA ILE A 138 -14.17 6.35 -8.36
C ILE A 138 -13.70 5.98 -9.77
N LEU A 139 -13.73 6.90 -10.74
CA LEU A 139 -13.17 6.65 -12.08
C LEU A 139 -11.69 6.25 -11.99
N ILE A 140 -10.89 7.02 -11.26
CA ILE A 140 -9.46 6.74 -11.08
C ILE A 140 -9.26 5.44 -10.30
N GLN A 141 -10.04 5.25 -9.23
CA GLN A 141 -9.97 4.06 -8.40
C GLN A 141 -10.31 2.77 -9.17
N SER A 142 -11.19 2.85 -10.17
CA SER A 142 -11.59 1.72 -10.99
C SER A 142 -10.49 1.17 -11.89
N ALA A 143 -9.39 1.91 -12.08
CA ALA A 143 -8.19 1.38 -12.74
C ALA A 143 -7.48 0.29 -11.89
N HIS A 144 -7.79 0.21 -10.59
CA HIS A 144 -7.12 -0.70 -9.64
C HIS A 144 -5.59 -0.58 -9.64
N ASP A 145 -5.09 0.62 -9.93
CA ASP A 145 -3.67 0.94 -9.96
C ASP A 145 -3.31 1.80 -8.74
N GLY A 146 -2.56 1.22 -7.80
CA GLY A 146 -2.08 1.90 -6.59
C GLY A 146 -1.16 3.10 -6.85
N HIS A 147 -0.58 3.24 -8.05
CA HIS A 147 0.20 4.40 -8.47
C HIS A 147 -0.64 5.48 -9.14
N PHE A 148 -1.84 5.17 -9.65
CA PHE A 148 -2.72 6.15 -10.29
C PHE A 148 -3.67 6.75 -9.27
N VAL A 149 -3.32 7.94 -8.74
CA VAL A 149 -4.00 8.49 -7.56
C VAL A 149 -4.32 9.97 -7.72
N TYR A 150 -5.60 10.29 -7.59
CA TYR A 150 -6.09 11.63 -7.28
C TYR A 150 -7.29 11.53 -6.35
N VAL A 151 -7.23 12.21 -5.20
CA VAL A 151 -8.35 12.29 -4.25
C VAL A 151 -8.77 13.76 -4.19
N PRO A 152 -9.94 14.13 -4.72
CA PRO A 152 -10.42 15.50 -4.66
C PRO A 152 -10.60 15.97 -3.21
N ASP A 153 -10.35 17.25 -3.00
CA ASP A 153 -10.45 17.94 -1.70
C ASP A 153 -11.76 17.64 -0.96
N VAL A 154 -12.90 17.71 -1.64
CA VAL A 154 -14.23 17.44 -1.07
C VAL A 154 -14.42 15.99 -0.60
N VAL A 155 -13.64 15.04 -1.12
CA VAL A 155 -13.73 13.62 -0.77
C VAL A 155 -12.86 13.28 0.44
N GLY A 156 -11.62 13.79 0.48
CA GLY A 156 -10.61 13.33 1.44
C GLY A 156 -10.19 14.33 2.53
N THR A 157 -10.53 15.61 2.40
CA THR A 157 -10.04 16.64 3.34
C THR A 157 -10.82 16.67 4.65
N VAL A 158 -12.15 16.49 4.60
CA VAL A 158 -13.02 16.86 5.73
C VAL A 158 -13.26 15.70 6.69
N PHE A 159 -13.66 14.55 6.13
CA PHE A 159 -14.12 13.40 6.90
C PHE A 159 -13.45 12.10 6.45
N ASN A 160 -13.13 11.25 7.42
CA ASN A 160 -12.91 9.82 7.18
C ASN A 160 -14.04 9.03 7.85
N PHE A 161 -14.70 8.15 7.11
CA PHE A 161 -15.78 7.32 7.61
C PHE A 161 -15.27 5.98 8.13
N ALA A 162 -15.95 5.43 9.13
CA ALA A 162 -15.56 4.17 9.77
C ALA A 162 -16.74 3.41 10.39
N ARG A 163 -16.54 2.10 10.51
CA ARG A 163 -17.34 1.20 11.36
C ARG A 163 -16.54 0.90 12.62
N PRO A 164 -17.17 0.82 13.81
CA PRO A 164 -16.45 0.57 15.07
C PRO A 164 -16.06 -0.90 15.28
N VAL A 165 -16.14 -1.74 14.24
CA VAL A 165 -16.03 -3.20 14.35
C VAL A 165 -15.16 -3.78 13.22
N PRO A 166 -13.88 -4.12 13.49
CA PRO A 166 -13.05 -4.81 12.52
C PRO A 166 -13.41 -6.30 12.42
N LEU A 167 -13.17 -6.88 11.25
CA LEU A 167 -13.48 -8.27 10.93
C LEU A 167 -12.21 -9.08 10.64
N VAL A 168 -12.28 -10.40 10.73
CA VAL A 168 -11.29 -11.34 10.20
C VAL A 168 -11.95 -12.38 9.30
N SER A 169 -11.21 -12.86 8.30
CA SER A 169 -11.63 -13.97 7.43
C SER A 169 -10.82 -15.22 7.77
N VAL A 170 -11.47 -16.23 8.35
CA VAL A 170 -10.77 -17.42 8.86
C VAL A 170 -11.48 -18.71 8.50
N SER A 171 -10.67 -19.72 8.19
CA SER A 171 -11.04 -21.11 8.07
C SER A 171 -11.10 -21.77 9.45
N ALA A 172 -12.07 -22.66 9.66
CA ALA A 172 -12.24 -23.39 10.91
C ALA A 172 -11.11 -24.40 11.17
N ASP A 173 -10.61 -25.06 10.11
CA ASP A 173 -9.63 -26.14 10.19
C ASP A 173 -8.41 -25.94 9.26
N GLY A 174 -8.37 -24.83 8.51
CA GLY A 174 -7.36 -24.55 7.50
C GLY A 174 -7.63 -25.21 6.15
N LYS A 175 -8.80 -25.83 5.95
CA LYS A 175 -9.23 -26.48 4.71
C LYS A 175 -10.60 -26.01 4.24
N GLU A 176 -11.56 -25.90 5.15
CA GLU A 176 -12.87 -25.33 4.85
C GLU A 176 -12.70 -23.86 4.42
N LEU A 177 -13.46 -23.44 3.41
CA LEU A 177 -13.43 -22.06 2.93
C LEU A 177 -13.69 -21.08 4.08
N PRO A 178 -12.98 -19.94 4.11
CA PRO A 178 -13.03 -19.05 5.25
C PRO A 178 -14.38 -18.34 5.36
N LYS A 179 -14.76 -17.99 6.58
CA LYS A 179 -15.92 -17.14 6.87
C LYS A 179 -15.47 -15.87 7.58
N ALA A 180 -16.30 -14.82 7.52
CA ALA A 180 -16.07 -13.57 8.23
C ALA A 180 -16.54 -13.67 9.69
N TYR A 181 -15.73 -13.14 10.61
CA TYR A 181 -16.04 -13.06 12.04
C TYR A 181 -15.73 -11.66 12.56
N VAL A 182 -16.43 -11.23 13.61
CA VAL A 182 -16.02 -10.05 14.39
C VAL A 182 -14.71 -10.37 15.10
N TYR A 183 -13.70 -9.52 14.92
CA TYR A 183 -12.36 -9.84 15.43
C TYR A 183 -12.30 -9.88 16.97
N ALA A 184 -13.03 -8.98 17.64
CA ALA A 184 -13.13 -8.98 19.10
C ALA A 184 -13.68 -10.30 19.65
N ASP A 185 -14.63 -10.94 18.95
CA ASP A 185 -15.17 -12.23 19.34
C ASP A 185 -14.12 -13.35 19.19
N VAL A 186 -13.29 -13.29 18.14
CA VAL A 186 -12.18 -14.23 17.96
C VAL A 186 -11.13 -14.06 19.06
N LEU A 187 -10.80 -12.82 19.45
CA LEU A 187 -9.90 -12.55 20.57
C LEU A 187 -10.47 -13.08 21.89
N ALA A 188 -11.77 -12.86 22.15
CA ALA A 188 -12.44 -13.34 23.34
C ALA A 188 -12.53 -14.88 23.41
N GLU A 189 -12.69 -15.56 22.26
CA GLU A 189 -12.63 -17.02 22.18
C GLU A 189 -11.23 -17.56 22.48
N LEU A 190 -10.18 -16.94 21.92
CA LEU A 190 -8.80 -17.44 22.04
C LEU A 190 -8.15 -17.10 23.39
N PHE A 191 -8.43 -15.93 23.95
CA PHE A 191 -7.78 -15.43 25.17
C PHE A 191 -8.71 -15.33 26.37
N GLY A 192 -10.02 -15.44 26.17
CA GLY A 192 -10.98 -15.40 27.27
C GLY A 192 -10.93 -16.64 28.14
N ASN A 193 -11.19 -16.48 29.43
CA ASN A 193 -11.39 -17.60 30.37
C ASN A 193 -12.79 -18.23 30.24
N SER A 194 -13.48 -18.03 29.12
CA SER A 194 -14.89 -18.37 28.93
C SER A 194 -15.06 -19.48 27.89
N THR A 195 -16.15 -20.25 27.96
CA THR A 195 -16.53 -21.24 26.94
C THR A 195 -17.14 -20.61 25.69
N PHE A 196 -16.87 -19.32 25.45
CA PHE A 196 -17.41 -18.59 24.30
C PHE A 196 -16.82 -19.14 23.00
N THR A 197 -17.65 -19.18 21.96
CA THR A 197 -17.24 -19.54 20.61
C THR A 197 -17.79 -18.49 19.67
N SER A 198 -16.92 -17.82 18.93
CA SER A 198 -17.31 -16.81 17.95
C SER A 198 -18.15 -17.45 16.84
N SER A 199 -19.22 -16.76 16.45
CA SER A 199 -20.09 -17.18 15.37
C SER A 199 -19.70 -16.46 14.08
N PRO A 200 -19.71 -17.14 12.91
CA PRO A 200 -19.56 -16.47 11.63
C PRO A 200 -20.71 -15.49 11.38
N ILE A 201 -20.42 -14.45 10.60
CA ILE A 201 -21.40 -13.49 10.10
C ILE A 201 -22.07 -14.09 8.86
N SER A 202 -23.40 -14.24 8.89
CA SER A 202 -24.19 -14.70 7.76
C SER A 202 -24.66 -13.56 6.86
N LYS A 203 -24.96 -12.39 7.43
CA LYS A 203 -25.42 -11.22 6.66
C LYS A 203 -24.89 -9.90 7.18
N ILE A 204 -24.76 -8.94 6.28
CA ILE A 204 -24.42 -7.55 6.57
C ILE A 204 -25.50 -6.67 5.92
N ASN A 205 -26.20 -5.87 6.73
CA ASN A 205 -27.33 -5.05 6.28
C ASN A 205 -28.40 -5.83 5.48
N GLY A 206 -28.67 -7.07 5.89
CA GLY A 206 -29.63 -7.96 5.23
C GLY A 206 -29.13 -8.62 3.93
N GLU A 207 -27.93 -8.30 3.46
CA GLU A 207 -27.27 -8.95 2.32
C GLU A 207 -26.38 -10.11 2.77
N ASP A 208 -26.18 -11.11 1.92
CA ASP A 208 -25.21 -12.19 2.17
C ASP A 208 -23.82 -11.61 2.48
N ALA A 209 -23.21 -12.06 3.57
CA ALA A 209 -21.98 -11.45 4.07
C ALA A 209 -20.81 -11.59 3.08
N GLN A 210 -20.69 -12.71 2.37
CA GLN A 210 -19.64 -12.90 1.38
C GLN A 210 -19.82 -11.92 0.22
N ALA A 211 -21.01 -11.88 -0.38
CA ALA A 211 -21.31 -10.99 -1.49
C ALA A 211 -21.08 -9.51 -1.11
N PHE A 212 -21.52 -9.11 0.07
CA PHE A 212 -21.30 -7.75 0.59
C PHE A 212 -19.80 -7.42 0.67
N LEU A 213 -19.00 -8.31 1.27
CA LEU A 213 -17.58 -8.06 1.49
C LEU A 213 -16.77 -8.11 0.19
N GLU A 214 -17.12 -8.97 -0.76
CA GLU A 214 -16.51 -8.99 -2.10
C GLU A 214 -16.78 -7.70 -2.88
N ASN A 215 -17.99 -7.14 -2.76
CA ASN A 215 -18.34 -5.85 -3.35
C ASN A 215 -17.60 -4.70 -2.66
N TRP A 216 -17.56 -4.71 -1.31
CA TRP A 216 -16.84 -3.70 -0.54
C TRP A 216 -15.35 -3.68 -0.86
N ALA A 217 -14.75 -4.86 -1.10
CA ALA A 217 -13.34 -4.99 -1.48
C ALA A 217 -12.99 -4.18 -2.74
N GLN A 218 -13.93 -3.96 -3.66
CA GLN A 218 -13.68 -3.23 -4.91
C GLN A 218 -13.41 -1.72 -4.71
N TYR A 219 -13.65 -1.16 -3.52
CA TYR A 219 -13.20 0.20 -3.19
C TYR A 219 -11.69 0.30 -2.94
N GLY A 220 -10.99 -0.83 -2.81
CA GLY A 220 -9.53 -0.86 -2.69
C GLY A 220 -8.81 -0.58 -4.01
N SER A 221 -7.49 -0.43 -3.94
CA SER A 221 -6.63 -0.05 -5.07
C SER A 221 -5.67 -1.13 -5.54
N LEU A 222 -5.81 -2.36 -5.03
CA LEU A 222 -5.05 -3.51 -5.54
C LEU A 222 -5.75 -4.06 -6.78
N GLN A 223 -4.99 -4.70 -7.66
CA GLN A 223 -5.49 -5.32 -8.87
C GLN A 223 -6.20 -6.63 -8.56
N ASP A 224 -5.54 -7.52 -7.82
CA ASP A 224 -6.06 -8.84 -7.56
C ASP A 224 -7.25 -8.82 -6.59
N ARG A 225 -8.35 -9.46 -6.99
CA ARG A 225 -9.58 -9.51 -6.22
C ARG A 225 -9.45 -10.29 -4.91
N ASP A 226 -8.53 -11.25 -4.82
CA ASP A 226 -8.27 -12.01 -3.60
C ASP A 226 -7.43 -11.18 -2.62
N ALA A 227 -6.44 -10.43 -3.10
CA ALA A 227 -5.67 -9.46 -2.29
C ALA A 227 -6.55 -8.28 -1.80
N LEU A 228 -7.46 -7.78 -2.66
CA LEU A 228 -8.47 -6.78 -2.27
C LEU A 228 -9.35 -7.31 -1.13
N TYR A 229 -9.78 -8.58 -1.24
CA TYR A 229 -10.60 -9.22 -0.21
C TYR A 229 -9.86 -9.31 1.12
N ASN A 230 -8.59 -9.72 1.13
CA ASN A 230 -7.76 -9.72 2.35
C ASN A 230 -7.70 -8.34 3.01
N ASN A 231 -7.56 -7.27 2.23
CA ASN A 231 -7.53 -5.88 2.73
C ASN A 231 -8.83 -5.43 3.42
N VAL A 232 -9.93 -6.15 3.27
CA VAL A 232 -11.18 -5.86 3.99
C VAL A 232 -11.03 -6.10 5.49
N PHE A 233 -10.13 -7.00 5.87
CA PHE A 233 -10.03 -7.57 7.21
C PHE A 233 -8.83 -7.03 7.99
N TYR A 234 -8.83 -7.31 9.29
CA TYR A 234 -7.70 -7.12 10.18
C TYR A 234 -6.60 -8.13 9.87
N GLU A 235 -5.39 -7.64 9.60
CA GLU A 235 -4.21 -8.48 9.37
C GLU A 235 -3.02 -8.00 10.23
N LEU A 236 -2.31 -8.96 10.84
CA LEU A 236 -1.18 -8.66 11.73
C LEU A 236 -0.08 -7.84 11.03
N ALA A 237 0.24 -8.19 9.78
CA ALA A 237 1.27 -7.51 9.00
C ALA A 237 0.93 -6.03 8.79
N THR A 238 -0.31 -5.75 8.38
CA THR A 238 -0.82 -4.40 8.20
C THR A 238 -0.81 -3.59 9.50
N VAL A 239 -1.28 -4.18 10.60
CA VAL A 239 -1.39 -3.49 11.89
C VAL A 239 -0.01 -3.25 12.53
N SER A 240 0.97 -4.12 12.25
CA SER A 240 2.35 -3.96 12.73
C SER A 240 3.05 -2.71 12.20
N LEU A 241 2.61 -2.17 11.05
CA LEU A 241 3.10 -0.91 10.50
C LEU A 241 2.52 0.33 11.20
N GLY A 242 1.56 0.14 12.12
CA GLY A 242 0.94 1.23 12.88
C GLY A 242 0.29 2.28 11.96
N PRO A 243 0.52 3.59 12.18
CA PRO A 243 -0.06 4.65 11.35
C PRO A 243 0.37 4.64 9.88
N SER A 244 1.48 3.97 9.55
CA SER A 244 1.99 3.83 8.18
C SER A 244 1.35 2.65 7.43
N GLY A 245 0.64 1.76 8.13
CA GLY A 245 -0.11 0.65 7.54
C GLY A 245 -1.52 1.05 7.06
N SER A 246 -2.20 0.11 6.40
CA SER A 246 -3.60 0.27 5.99
C SER A 246 -4.61 0.05 7.14
N GLY A 247 -4.16 -0.01 8.40
CA GLY A 247 -5.00 -0.02 9.62
C GLY A 247 -5.67 -1.35 9.90
N VAL A 248 -6.90 -1.32 10.43
CA VAL A 248 -7.65 -2.52 10.87
C VAL A 248 -8.60 -3.09 9.79
N GLY A 249 -8.25 -2.89 8.51
CA GLY A 249 -9.03 -3.32 7.35
C GLY A 249 -9.98 -2.27 6.80
N THR A 250 -10.30 -2.37 5.49
CA THR A 250 -11.15 -1.38 4.81
C THR A 250 -12.61 -1.42 5.28
N PHE A 251 -13.10 -2.55 5.81
CA PHE A 251 -14.46 -2.64 6.36
C PHE A 251 -14.66 -1.68 7.55
N ALA A 252 -13.65 -1.57 8.41
CA ALA A 252 -13.65 -0.69 9.57
C ALA A 252 -13.24 0.76 9.24
N GLY A 253 -13.12 1.13 7.96
CA GLY A 253 -12.79 2.49 7.54
C GLY A 253 -11.29 2.82 7.59
N SER A 254 -10.43 1.81 7.43
CA SER A 254 -9.00 2.02 7.19
C SER A 254 -8.67 1.92 5.70
N GLY A 255 -7.42 2.22 5.30
CA GLY A 255 -7.02 2.21 3.89
C GLY A 255 -7.95 3.07 3.03
N ARG A 256 -8.30 2.62 1.81
CA ARG A 256 -9.25 3.33 0.93
C ARG A 256 -10.70 3.30 1.43
N GLY A 257 -11.05 2.37 2.31
CA GLY A 257 -12.39 2.29 2.92
C GLY A 257 -12.78 3.53 3.72
N ARG A 258 -11.79 4.30 4.20
CA ARG A 258 -12.02 5.56 4.93
C ARG A 258 -12.76 6.63 4.14
N LEU A 259 -12.67 6.58 2.79
CA LEU A 259 -13.28 7.56 1.89
C LEU A 259 -14.72 7.20 1.52
N ILE A 260 -15.19 6.01 1.94
CA ILE A 260 -16.47 5.45 1.53
C ILE A 260 -17.46 5.59 2.70
N TYR A 261 -18.56 6.31 2.47
CA TYR A 261 -19.63 6.41 3.47
C TYR A 261 -20.31 5.04 3.67
N PRO A 262 -20.24 4.43 4.86
CA PRO A 262 -20.75 3.07 5.10
C PRO A 262 -22.26 3.03 5.40
N GLY A 263 -22.96 4.16 5.31
CA GLY A 263 -24.30 4.34 5.87
C GLY A 263 -24.29 4.78 7.34
N ALA A 264 -25.46 5.11 7.88
CA ALA A 264 -25.60 5.58 9.26
C ALA A 264 -25.29 4.49 10.29
N THR A 265 -25.69 3.27 10.00
CA THR A 265 -25.48 2.08 10.84
C THR A 265 -25.00 0.91 10.00
N THR A 266 -24.49 -0.12 10.66
CA THR A 266 -24.21 -1.41 10.04
C THR A 266 -24.74 -2.53 10.93
N GLU A 267 -25.62 -3.35 10.37
CA GLU A 267 -26.18 -4.52 11.03
C GLU A 267 -25.42 -5.78 10.61
N LEU A 268 -25.03 -6.60 11.59
CA LEU A 268 -24.45 -7.92 11.40
C LEU A 268 -25.43 -8.97 11.94
N GLU A 269 -25.81 -9.93 11.10
CA GLU A 269 -26.53 -11.14 11.51
C GLU A 269 -25.55 -12.33 11.52
N PHE A 270 -25.61 -13.16 12.56
CA PHE A 270 -24.70 -14.28 12.79
C PHE A 270 -25.38 -15.63 12.55
N GLU A 271 -24.58 -16.66 12.19
CA GLU A 271 -25.09 -18.03 11.97
C GLU A 271 -25.77 -18.66 13.19
N ASN A 272 -25.45 -18.19 14.41
CA ASN A 272 -26.11 -18.61 15.65
C ASN A 272 -27.51 -17.96 15.87
N GLY A 273 -27.98 -17.14 14.93
CA GLY A 273 -29.29 -16.47 14.97
C GLY A 273 -29.33 -15.16 15.76
N THR A 274 -28.19 -14.69 16.28
CA THR A 274 -28.09 -13.37 16.92
C THR A 274 -27.81 -12.28 15.89
N SER A 275 -28.07 -11.01 16.25
CA SER A 275 -27.69 -9.85 15.45
C SER A 275 -27.25 -8.69 16.33
N VAL A 276 -26.41 -7.81 15.76
CA VAL A 276 -25.94 -6.58 16.40
C VAL A 276 -25.93 -5.46 15.37
N THR A 277 -26.43 -4.28 15.75
CA THR A 277 -26.35 -3.06 14.94
C THR A 277 -25.36 -2.09 15.56
N TYR A 278 -24.43 -1.60 14.74
CA TYR A 278 -23.42 -0.61 15.13
C TYR A 278 -23.75 0.75 14.53
N ASP A 279 -23.61 1.82 15.33
CA ASP A 279 -23.61 3.19 14.82
C ASP A 279 -22.26 3.47 14.14
N ASN A 280 -22.32 3.90 12.88
CA ASN A 280 -21.14 4.31 12.15
C ASN A 280 -20.77 5.76 12.48
N TYR A 281 -19.49 6.08 12.36
CA TYR A 281 -18.98 7.40 12.69
C TYR A 281 -18.07 7.95 11.60
N ALA A 282 -17.85 9.26 11.66
CA ALA A 282 -16.86 9.95 10.84
C ALA A 282 -15.89 10.70 11.75
N LYS A 283 -14.61 10.58 11.44
CA LYS A 283 -13.53 11.39 12.02
C LYS A 283 -13.50 12.74 11.30
N VAL A 284 -13.43 13.82 12.07
CA VAL A 284 -13.33 15.18 11.53
C VAL A 284 -11.86 15.58 11.45
N LEU A 285 -11.35 15.81 10.24
CA LEU A 285 -9.92 15.94 9.97
C LEU A 285 -9.42 17.39 9.97
N ILE A 286 -10.35 18.34 9.83
CA ILE A 286 -10.08 19.78 9.78
C ILE A 286 -10.74 20.54 10.96
N PRO A 287 -10.23 21.73 11.31
CA PRO A 287 -10.95 22.65 12.18
C PRO A 287 -12.30 23.06 11.58
N PHE A 288 -13.36 23.07 12.40
CA PHE A 288 -14.72 23.48 12.01
C PHE A 288 -15.13 24.87 12.52
N THR A 289 -14.19 25.62 13.10
CA THR A 289 -14.45 27.00 13.58
C THR A 289 -14.86 27.90 12.42
N GLY A 290 -16.02 28.56 12.53
CA GLY A 290 -16.54 29.46 11.49
C GLY A 290 -17.28 28.76 10.35
N ILE A 291 -17.36 27.42 10.35
CA ILE A 291 -18.14 26.65 9.38
C ILE A 291 -19.58 26.53 9.89
N THR A 292 -20.53 27.09 9.15
CA THR A 292 -21.95 27.18 9.55
C THR A 292 -22.91 26.51 8.57
N ASP A 293 -22.45 26.11 7.39
CA ASP A 293 -23.19 25.46 6.30
C ASP A 293 -22.20 24.93 5.24
N GLY A 294 -22.72 24.28 4.20
CA GLY A 294 -21.90 23.77 3.09
C GLY A 294 -21.23 24.88 2.27
N GLU A 295 -21.82 26.08 2.17
CA GLU A 295 -21.24 27.20 1.41
C GLU A 295 -20.00 27.78 2.12
N SER A 296 -20.08 27.97 3.43
CA SER A 296 -18.93 28.38 4.26
C SER A 296 -17.84 27.31 4.30
N LEU A 297 -18.21 26.01 4.29
CA LEU A 297 -17.25 24.92 4.12
C LEU A 297 -16.52 25.02 2.77
N TYR A 298 -17.25 25.18 1.66
CA TYR A 298 -16.68 25.35 0.32
C TYR A 298 -15.68 26.51 0.28
N LYS A 299 -16.12 27.70 0.69
CA LYS A 299 -15.33 28.94 0.61
C LYS A 299 -14.03 28.84 1.39
N THR A 300 -14.06 28.14 2.52
CA THR A 300 -12.91 28.01 3.42
C THR A 300 -11.92 26.95 2.95
N TRP A 301 -12.40 25.80 2.45
CA TRP A 301 -11.55 24.62 2.24
C TRP A 301 -11.38 24.16 0.79
N PHE A 302 -12.20 24.60 -0.17
CA PHE A 302 -12.20 24.10 -1.56
C PHE A 302 -11.87 25.19 -2.61
N THR A 303 -11.15 26.23 -2.21
CA THR A 303 -10.82 27.40 -3.07
C THR A 303 -9.31 27.66 -3.23
N GLY A 304 -8.46 26.70 -2.86
CA GLY A 304 -6.99 26.82 -2.91
C GLY A 304 -6.36 27.69 -1.80
N ASN A 305 -7.13 28.59 -1.19
CA ASN A 305 -6.67 29.43 -0.08
C ASN A 305 -7.01 28.84 1.30
N GLN A 306 -6.71 27.55 1.49
CA GLN A 306 -7.02 26.87 2.73
C GLN A 306 -6.31 27.56 3.92
N PRO A 307 -6.97 27.72 5.07
CA PRO A 307 -6.29 28.20 6.27
C PRO A 307 -5.07 27.32 6.54
N THR A 308 -3.95 27.92 6.96
CA THR A 308 -2.82 27.17 7.49
C THR A 308 -3.29 26.37 8.69
N ALA A 309 -3.72 25.13 8.46
CA ALA A 309 -3.94 24.18 9.53
C ALA A 309 -2.57 24.03 10.20
N ALA A 310 -2.51 24.19 11.52
CA ALA A 310 -1.31 23.87 12.25
C ALA A 310 -0.97 22.40 11.94
N THR A 311 0.03 22.16 11.10
CA THR A 311 0.58 20.84 10.87
C THR A 311 1.01 20.37 12.25
N PRO A 312 0.41 19.30 12.83
CA PRO A 312 0.90 18.82 14.09
C PRO A 312 2.36 18.44 13.84
N THR A 313 3.28 19.15 14.49
CA THR A 313 4.69 18.80 14.43
C THR A 313 4.77 17.36 14.89
N PRO A 314 5.26 16.41 14.05
CA PRO A 314 5.40 15.04 14.50
C PRO A 314 6.36 15.09 15.70
N SER A 315 5.84 14.85 16.90
CA SER A 315 6.71 14.54 18.02
C SER A 315 7.36 13.22 17.66
N PRO A 316 8.70 13.14 17.57
CA PRO A 316 9.36 11.86 17.41
C PRO A 316 9.02 11.03 18.64
N SER A 317 8.11 10.07 18.47
CA SER A 317 7.98 8.99 19.42
C SER A 317 9.26 8.19 19.34
N SER A 318 10.11 8.30 20.36
CA SER A 318 11.30 7.44 20.50
C SER A 318 10.95 5.99 20.84
N LYS A 319 9.66 5.67 21.02
CA LYS A 319 9.20 4.30 21.26
C LYS A 319 9.00 3.56 19.94
N PRO A 320 9.55 2.34 19.79
CA PRO A 320 9.31 1.49 18.64
C PRO A 320 7.80 1.25 18.43
N ILE A 321 7.39 1.13 17.17
CA ILE A 321 6.00 0.78 16.85
C ILE A 321 5.72 -0.64 17.36
N PRO A 322 4.64 -0.88 18.13
CA PRO A 322 4.23 -2.23 18.52
C PRO A 322 4.00 -3.12 17.29
N ALA A 323 4.36 -4.40 17.39
CA ALA A 323 4.06 -5.40 16.37
C ALA A 323 3.19 -6.51 17.00
N PRO A 324 1.87 -6.29 17.14
CA PRO A 324 0.96 -7.27 17.72
C PRO A 324 1.08 -8.63 17.04
N GLY A 325 1.07 -9.72 17.81
CA GLY A 325 1.16 -11.09 17.29
C GLY A 325 2.52 -11.50 16.68
N TYR A 326 3.53 -10.62 16.66
CA TYR A 326 4.89 -10.97 16.28
C TYR A 326 5.72 -11.41 17.50
N PRO A 327 6.55 -12.46 17.37
CA PRO A 327 7.41 -12.91 18.46
C PRO A 327 8.52 -11.90 18.77
N PRO A 328 9.25 -12.08 19.88
CA PRO A 328 10.46 -11.29 20.15
C PRO A 328 11.45 -11.36 18.96
N PRO A 329 11.86 -10.21 18.40
CA PRO A 329 12.74 -10.20 17.24
C PRO A 329 14.19 -10.53 17.61
N VAL A 330 14.92 -11.11 16.65
CA VAL A 330 16.39 -11.18 16.70
C VAL A 330 16.96 -9.79 16.39
N LEU A 331 16.53 -9.23 15.27
CA LEU A 331 16.78 -7.86 14.84
C LEU A 331 15.47 -7.28 14.28
N ARG A 332 15.22 -5.99 14.49
CA ARG A 332 14.06 -5.31 13.91
C ARG A 332 14.34 -3.83 13.74
N GLU A 333 13.97 -3.29 12.59
CA GLU A 333 13.97 -1.85 12.34
C GLU A 333 12.84 -1.19 13.17
N ALA A 334 13.02 0.06 13.61
CA ALA A 334 12.18 0.70 14.62
C ALA A 334 10.71 0.92 14.19
N HIS A 335 10.45 0.97 12.89
CA HIS A 335 9.15 1.17 12.27
C HIS A 335 8.56 -0.14 11.72
N ASN A 336 9.17 -1.29 12.05
CA ASN A 336 8.75 -2.62 11.60
C ASN A 336 8.82 -2.84 10.08
N LEU A 337 9.57 -2.01 9.33
CA LEU A 337 9.71 -2.14 7.87
C LEU A 337 10.37 -3.47 7.46
N ILE A 338 11.33 -3.91 8.28
CA ILE A 338 12.04 -5.18 8.14
C ILE A 338 12.38 -5.74 9.53
N GLY A 339 12.23 -7.06 9.70
CA GLY A 339 12.49 -7.75 10.96
C GLY A 339 12.94 -9.18 10.75
N GLY A 340 13.91 -9.60 11.54
CA GLY A 340 14.45 -10.96 11.54
C GLY A 340 14.04 -11.74 12.78
N TYR A 341 13.53 -12.95 12.57
CA TYR A 341 13.00 -13.83 13.62
C TYR A 341 13.54 -15.26 13.45
N TYR A 342 13.56 -16.03 14.53
CA TYR A 342 13.83 -17.46 14.50
C TYR A 342 12.60 -18.23 14.96
N LEU A 343 12.33 -19.36 14.31
CA LEU A 343 11.36 -20.33 14.82
C LEU A 343 12.01 -21.28 15.83
N GLU A 344 11.17 -21.88 16.67
CA GLU A 344 11.59 -22.74 17.77
C GLU A 344 11.20 -24.22 17.61
N ASP A 345 11.62 -25.06 18.55
CA ASP A 345 11.36 -26.50 18.59
C ASP A 345 11.75 -27.22 17.27
N ASP A 346 10.83 -28.00 16.68
CA ASP A 346 11.01 -28.74 15.43
C ASP A 346 11.30 -27.83 14.22
N TYR A 347 11.18 -26.50 14.37
CA TYR A 347 11.44 -25.49 13.35
C TYR A 347 12.76 -24.72 13.59
N ALA A 348 13.63 -25.18 14.49
CA ALA A 348 14.86 -24.48 14.87
C ALA A 348 15.87 -24.27 13.71
N ASP A 349 15.67 -24.86 12.54
CA ASP A 349 16.44 -24.61 11.32
C ASP A 349 15.92 -23.44 10.47
N VAL A 350 14.77 -22.87 10.82
CA VAL A 350 14.10 -21.82 10.06
C VAL A 350 14.42 -20.45 10.64
N ALA A 351 14.93 -19.58 9.78
CA ALA A 351 14.93 -18.14 9.97
C ALA A 351 13.75 -17.52 9.20
N VAL A 352 13.22 -16.41 9.69
CA VAL A 352 12.17 -15.64 9.03
C VAL A 352 12.63 -14.20 8.86
N LEU A 353 12.56 -13.69 7.64
CA LEU A 353 12.69 -12.27 7.34
C LEU A 353 11.31 -11.72 7.02
N SER A 354 10.72 -10.98 7.97
CA SER A 354 9.47 -10.25 7.75
C SER A 354 9.78 -8.90 7.12
N LEU A 355 9.07 -8.58 6.06
CA LEU A 355 9.29 -7.44 5.19
C LEU A 355 7.94 -6.85 4.76
N PRO A 356 7.21 -6.20 5.68
CA PRO A 356 5.93 -5.58 5.37
C PRO A 356 6.07 -4.26 4.59
N SER A 357 7.27 -3.73 4.35
CA SER A 357 7.45 -2.51 3.55
C SER A 357 8.89 -2.32 3.07
N PHE A 358 9.06 -1.81 1.84
CA PHE A 358 10.36 -1.34 1.31
C PHE A 358 10.57 0.16 1.47
N VAL A 359 9.77 0.84 2.30
CA VAL A 359 9.86 2.30 2.49
C VAL A 359 11.14 2.63 3.24
N GLY A 360 12.18 3.00 2.50
CA GLY A 360 13.49 3.34 3.05
C GLY A 360 13.74 4.82 3.23
N ILE A 361 12.82 5.74 2.91
CA ILE A 361 13.18 7.16 2.87
C ILE A 361 13.54 7.69 4.28
N ASN A 362 14.83 8.06 4.44
CA ASN A 362 15.53 8.38 5.71
C ASN A 362 15.90 7.18 6.60
N THR A 363 15.60 5.95 6.18
CA THR A 363 15.90 4.69 6.88
C THR A 363 16.55 3.64 5.97
N SER A 364 16.90 3.95 4.72
CA SER A 364 17.46 3.00 3.73
C SER A 364 18.69 2.30 4.27
N GLU A 365 19.61 3.06 4.87
CA GLU A 365 20.79 2.51 5.53
C GLU A 365 20.41 1.55 6.66
N ALA A 366 19.48 1.95 7.54
CA ALA A 366 19.01 1.10 8.64
C ALA A 366 18.31 -0.18 8.15
N PHE A 367 17.58 -0.10 7.04
CA PHE A 367 16.94 -1.23 6.38
C PHE A 367 18.00 -2.21 5.84
N GLN A 368 18.96 -1.72 5.02
CA GLN A 368 20.03 -2.52 4.45
C GLN A 368 20.88 -3.18 5.55
N ASP A 369 21.21 -2.41 6.58
CA ASP A 369 21.93 -2.90 7.76
C ASP A 369 21.17 -4.01 8.48
N THR A 370 19.86 -3.88 8.64
CA THR A 370 19.03 -4.88 9.31
C THR A 370 18.99 -6.17 8.50
N ALA A 371 18.82 -6.08 7.17
CA ALA A 371 18.86 -7.24 6.27
C ALA A 371 20.21 -7.96 6.35
N ALA A 372 21.31 -7.25 6.12
CA ALA A 372 22.65 -7.82 6.09
C ALA A 372 23.04 -8.45 7.44
N LYS A 373 22.81 -7.74 8.56
CA LYS A 373 23.12 -8.25 9.91
C LYS A 373 22.29 -9.47 10.27
N PHE A 374 21.00 -9.49 9.93
CA PHE A 374 20.16 -10.64 10.22
C PHE A 374 20.53 -11.87 9.39
N LEU A 375 20.77 -11.72 8.08
CA LEU A 375 21.20 -12.85 7.24
C LEU A 375 22.53 -13.45 7.71
N ALA A 376 23.49 -12.59 8.09
CA ALA A 376 24.74 -13.03 8.70
C ALA A 376 24.51 -13.75 10.06
N ALA A 377 23.64 -13.21 10.92
CA ALA A 377 23.29 -13.83 12.20
C ALA A 377 22.59 -15.18 12.03
N ALA A 378 21.69 -15.31 11.06
CA ALA A 378 20.99 -16.56 10.75
C ALA A 378 21.99 -17.65 10.32
N LYS A 379 22.97 -17.29 9.46
CA LYS A 379 24.04 -18.20 9.06
C LYS A 379 24.93 -18.60 10.22
N ALA A 380 25.33 -17.64 11.07
CA ALA A 380 26.13 -17.91 12.26
C ALA A 380 25.39 -18.79 13.28
N ALA A 381 24.06 -18.65 13.37
CA ALA A 381 23.19 -19.50 14.20
C ALA A 381 22.90 -20.88 13.57
N GLY A 382 23.50 -21.19 12.43
CA GLY A 382 23.36 -22.50 11.77
C GLY A 382 22.02 -22.73 11.08
N LYS A 383 21.21 -21.69 10.87
CA LYS A 383 19.92 -21.77 10.19
C LYS A 383 20.11 -22.28 8.76
N LYS A 384 19.18 -23.11 8.30
CA LYS A 384 19.23 -23.80 7.00
C LYS A 384 18.18 -23.28 6.04
N LYS A 385 17.06 -22.77 6.56
CA LYS A 385 15.90 -22.37 5.79
C LYS A 385 15.55 -20.91 6.05
N LEU A 386 15.02 -20.24 5.04
CA LEU A 386 14.56 -18.86 5.12
C LEU A 386 13.14 -18.74 4.60
N VAL A 387 12.23 -18.29 5.47
CA VAL A 387 10.93 -17.75 5.05
C VAL A 387 11.10 -16.25 4.86
N VAL A 388 10.75 -15.73 3.70
CA VAL A 388 10.60 -14.29 3.47
C VAL A 388 9.11 -13.97 3.49
N ASP A 389 8.66 -13.17 4.43
CA ASP A 389 7.26 -12.79 4.58
C ASP A 389 7.06 -11.36 4.09
N VAL A 390 6.40 -11.22 2.94
CA VAL A 390 6.10 -9.93 2.31
C VAL A 390 4.62 -9.54 2.44
N SER A 391 3.91 -10.10 3.42
CA SER A 391 2.53 -9.71 3.73
C SER A 391 2.43 -8.21 4.04
N ALA A 392 1.35 -7.55 3.60
CA ALA A 392 1.09 -6.12 3.64
C ALA A 392 2.06 -5.22 2.85
N ASN A 393 2.99 -5.78 2.07
CA ASN A 393 4.05 -5.01 1.44
C ASN A 393 3.58 -4.18 0.24
N ALA A 394 3.38 -2.89 0.47
CA ALA A 394 2.98 -1.92 -0.54
C ALA A 394 4.10 -1.45 -1.49
N GLY A 395 5.33 -1.92 -1.29
CA GLY A 395 6.53 -1.46 -1.99
C GLY A 395 7.28 -0.39 -1.21
N GLY A 396 7.95 0.53 -1.93
CA GLY A 396 8.77 1.58 -1.32
C GLY A 396 9.92 2.03 -2.22
N THR A 397 11.13 2.10 -1.66
CA THR A 397 12.33 2.52 -2.37
C THR A 397 12.79 1.41 -3.33
N ILE A 398 12.69 1.66 -4.64
CA ILE A 398 12.88 0.65 -5.70
C ILE A 398 14.14 -0.20 -5.52
N LEU A 399 15.30 0.44 -5.31
CA LEU A 399 16.57 -0.28 -5.26
C LEU A 399 16.80 -1.03 -3.94
N LEU A 400 15.96 -0.86 -2.90
CA LEU A 400 15.99 -1.78 -1.76
C LEU A 400 15.47 -3.18 -2.13
N GLY A 401 14.54 -3.27 -3.09
CA GLY A 401 14.11 -4.55 -3.65
C GLY A 401 15.24 -5.26 -4.39
N TYR A 402 15.97 -4.52 -5.23
CA TYR A 402 17.17 -5.03 -5.92
C TYR A 402 18.26 -5.43 -4.93
N ASP A 403 18.56 -4.58 -3.95
CA ASP A 403 19.59 -4.82 -2.96
C ASP A 403 19.31 -6.07 -2.11
N LEU A 404 18.08 -6.22 -1.60
CA LEU A 404 17.72 -7.40 -0.81
C LEU A 404 17.82 -8.68 -1.65
N TYR A 405 17.42 -8.64 -2.91
CA TYR A 405 17.61 -9.77 -3.82
C TYR A 405 19.11 -10.08 -4.03
N LYS A 406 19.96 -9.07 -4.26
CA LYS A 406 21.42 -9.27 -4.41
C LYS A 406 22.10 -9.72 -3.12
N LEU A 407 21.56 -9.37 -1.94
CA LEU A 407 22.01 -9.92 -0.66
C LEU A 407 21.74 -11.44 -0.57
N LEU A 408 20.61 -11.91 -1.11
CA LEU A 408 20.21 -13.32 -1.12
C LEU A 408 20.85 -14.11 -2.25
N PHE A 409 21.01 -13.53 -3.44
CA PHE A 409 21.47 -14.17 -4.68
C PHE A 409 22.48 -13.26 -5.43
N PRO A 410 23.69 -13.05 -4.86
CA PRO A 410 24.64 -12.07 -5.38
C PRO A 410 25.20 -12.40 -6.77
N ASN A 411 25.14 -13.66 -7.20
CA ASN A 411 25.73 -14.14 -8.45
C ASN A 411 24.70 -14.32 -9.59
N ASP A 412 23.42 -14.10 -9.31
CA ASP A 412 22.34 -14.28 -10.29
C ASP A 412 22.07 -13.00 -11.09
N VAL A 413 21.22 -13.11 -12.12
CA VAL A 413 20.77 -12.01 -12.99
C VAL A 413 20.25 -10.84 -12.15
N ASP A 414 20.66 -9.63 -12.50
CA ASP A 414 20.56 -8.41 -11.70
C ASP A 414 19.41 -7.48 -12.07
N HIS A 415 18.62 -7.82 -13.09
CA HIS A 415 17.44 -7.05 -13.49
C HIS A 415 16.14 -7.84 -13.35
N ALA A 416 15.08 -7.14 -12.93
CA ALA A 416 13.76 -7.74 -12.77
C ALA A 416 13.08 -7.93 -14.13
N ALA A 417 12.91 -6.82 -14.85
CA ALA A 417 12.25 -6.70 -16.13
C ALA A 417 12.89 -5.54 -16.91
N TYR A 418 12.50 -5.35 -18.17
CA TYR A 418 12.80 -4.12 -18.89
C TYR A 418 11.75 -3.05 -18.58
N ASP A 419 12.19 -1.81 -18.43
CA ASP A 419 11.32 -0.66 -18.26
C ASP A 419 10.96 -0.05 -19.62
N ARG A 420 9.75 0.53 -19.70
CA ARG A 420 9.33 1.48 -20.73
C ARG A 420 8.42 2.55 -20.14
N PHE A 421 8.20 3.62 -20.88
CA PHE A 421 7.19 4.64 -20.56
C PHE A 421 6.45 5.07 -21.84
N ARG A 422 5.25 5.63 -21.69
CA ARG A 422 4.46 6.17 -22.80
C ARG A 422 5.18 7.36 -23.44
N ALA A 423 5.38 7.29 -24.75
CA ALA A 423 6.09 8.27 -25.55
C ALA A 423 5.11 9.29 -26.16
N PHE A 424 5.14 10.52 -25.64
CA PHE A 424 4.35 11.64 -26.14
C PHE A 424 5.15 12.95 -26.06
N GLU A 425 4.60 14.06 -26.59
CA GLU A 425 5.32 15.31 -26.81
C GLU A 425 6.04 15.81 -25.54
N SER A 426 5.36 15.86 -24.39
CA SER A 426 6.00 16.35 -23.15
C SER A 426 7.20 15.50 -22.71
N THR A 427 7.12 14.17 -22.78
CA THR A 427 8.26 13.29 -22.44
C THR A 427 9.43 13.41 -23.42
N ASP A 428 9.13 13.65 -24.69
CA ASP A 428 10.16 13.82 -25.72
C ASP A 428 10.91 15.14 -25.52
N LEU A 429 10.18 16.25 -25.39
CA LEU A 429 10.75 17.58 -25.18
C LEU A 429 11.60 17.63 -23.91
N LEU A 430 11.12 17.01 -22.82
CA LEU A 430 11.87 16.94 -21.57
C LEU A 430 13.15 16.13 -21.75
N GLY A 431 13.08 14.98 -22.42
CA GLY A 431 14.23 14.13 -22.64
C GLY A 431 15.29 14.71 -23.57
N GLN A 432 14.89 15.37 -24.66
CA GLN A 432 15.80 16.14 -25.50
C GLN A 432 16.53 17.20 -24.67
N LYS A 433 15.78 17.99 -23.89
CA LYS A 433 16.36 19.10 -23.14
C LYS A 433 17.32 18.66 -22.04
N LEU A 434 16.95 17.64 -21.27
CA LEU A 434 17.79 17.12 -20.18
C LEU A 434 19.00 16.38 -20.73
N SER A 435 18.84 15.60 -21.80
CA SER A 435 19.96 14.92 -22.46
C SER A 435 20.99 15.90 -23.02
N ASP A 436 20.55 16.91 -23.79
CA ASP A 436 21.44 17.94 -24.37
C ASP A 436 22.20 18.71 -23.29
N THR A 437 21.51 19.03 -22.18
CA THR A 437 22.13 19.71 -21.04
C THR A 437 23.16 18.81 -20.34
N ALA A 438 22.85 17.52 -20.18
CA ALA A 438 23.70 16.58 -19.47
C ALA A 438 25.04 16.31 -20.17
N GLU A 439 25.12 16.40 -21.51
CA GLU A 439 26.37 16.19 -22.27
C GLU A 439 27.50 17.15 -21.85
N GLY A 440 27.16 18.33 -21.34
CA GLY A 440 28.12 19.31 -20.84
C GLY A 440 28.51 19.15 -19.37
N LEU A 441 27.95 18.18 -18.64
CA LEU A 441 28.06 18.06 -17.19
C LEU A 441 28.83 16.81 -16.75
N PRO A 442 29.63 16.89 -15.66
CA PRO A 442 30.40 15.76 -15.18
C PRO A 442 29.52 14.76 -14.42
N ARG A 443 29.49 13.50 -14.89
CA ARG A 443 28.81 12.38 -14.23
C ARG A 443 29.66 11.81 -13.08
N GLN A 444 29.63 12.49 -11.94
CA GLN A 444 30.32 12.06 -10.71
C GLN A 444 29.50 12.40 -9.47
N LEU A 445 29.43 11.47 -8.51
CA LEU A 445 28.71 11.73 -7.26
C LEU A 445 29.49 12.75 -6.43
N VAL A 446 28.82 13.84 -6.06
CA VAL A 446 29.32 14.87 -5.15
C VAL A 446 28.33 15.06 -4.02
N THR A 447 28.78 15.53 -2.86
CA THR A 447 27.88 15.98 -1.80
C THR A 447 27.56 17.46 -1.98
N LYS A 448 26.40 17.88 -1.45
CA LYS A 448 26.00 19.29 -1.44
C LYS A 448 27.06 20.24 -0.83
N LYS A 449 27.84 19.74 0.15
CA LYS A 449 28.97 20.50 0.75
C LYS A 449 30.19 20.62 -0.16
N GLN A 450 30.44 19.65 -1.03
CA GLN A 450 31.58 19.66 -1.95
C GLN A 450 31.32 20.58 -3.14
N ASN A 451 30.13 20.50 -3.72
CA ASN A 451 29.71 21.35 -4.83
C ASN A 451 28.17 21.33 -4.93
N GLU A 452 27.52 22.38 -4.41
CA GLU A 452 26.06 22.49 -4.39
C GLU A 452 25.46 22.54 -5.79
N THR A 453 26.01 23.37 -6.68
CA THR A 453 25.50 23.51 -8.05
C THR A 453 25.62 22.20 -8.84
N LEU A 454 26.76 21.51 -8.75
CA LEU A 454 26.92 20.22 -9.43
C LEU A 454 26.04 19.14 -8.79
N TYR A 455 25.85 19.16 -7.47
CA TYR A 455 24.91 18.25 -6.80
C TYR A 455 23.50 18.42 -7.37
N GLU A 456 23.00 19.66 -7.42
CA GLU A 456 21.63 19.97 -7.91
C GLU A 456 21.47 19.64 -9.40
N LEU A 457 22.48 19.91 -10.24
CA LEU A 457 22.46 19.53 -11.65
C LEU A 457 22.58 18.02 -11.85
N ASN A 458 23.36 17.32 -11.02
CA ASN A 458 23.44 15.87 -11.11
C ASN A 458 22.12 15.21 -10.74
N ASP A 459 21.44 15.72 -9.71
CA ASP A 459 20.13 15.26 -9.25
C ASP A 459 19.06 15.50 -10.33
N ALA A 460 18.87 16.76 -10.73
CA ALA A 460 17.76 17.18 -11.60
C ALA A 460 17.96 16.86 -13.09
N VAL A 461 19.21 16.76 -13.57
CA VAL A 461 19.53 16.65 -15.00
C VAL A 461 20.31 15.38 -15.31
N VAL A 462 21.49 15.21 -14.71
CA VAL A 462 22.43 14.16 -15.15
C VAL A 462 21.92 12.77 -14.80
N ALA A 463 21.42 12.57 -13.57
CA ALA A 463 20.92 11.29 -13.11
C ALA A 463 19.47 11.02 -13.52
N SER A 464 18.77 12.00 -14.12
CA SER A 464 17.38 11.85 -14.54
C SER A 464 17.21 10.72 -15.54
N LEU A 465 16.07 10.01 -15.48
CA LEU A 465 15.66 9.05 -16.52
C LEU A 465 15.49 9.74 -17.90
N PHE A 466 15.21 11.04 -17.93
CA PHE A 466 15.11 11.80 -19.18
C PHE A 466 16.49 12.10 -19.80
N ASN A 467 17.58 11.63 -19.18
CA ASN A 467 18.89 11.57 -19.80
C ASN A 467 19.15 10.17 -20.39
N TYR A 468 19.51 10.09 -21.68
CA TYR A 468 19.79 8.81 -22.32
C TYR A 468 21.00 8.06 -21.74
N GLN A 469 21.89 8.77 -21.05
CA GLN A 469 23.12 8.19 -20.48
C GLN A 469 22.89 7.49 -19.13
N THR A 470 21.73 7.66 -18.50
CA THR A 470 21.41 7.13 -17.16
C THR A 470 21.07 5.64 -17.19
N ASP A 471 20.39 5.20 -18.24
CA ASP A 471 19.90 3.82 -18.37
C ASP A 471 20.66 3.09 -19.47
N VAL A 472 20.59 1.76 -19.45
CA VAL A 472 21.17 0.90 -20.49
C VAL A 472 20.09 0.18 -21.28
N SER A 473 20.42 -0.18 -22.52
CA SER A 473 19.55 -0.95 -23.40
C SER A 473 19.30 -2.36 -22.86
N VAL A 474 18.42 -3.10 -23.55
CA VAL A 474 18.16 -4.53 -23.29
C VAL A 474 19.44 -5.39 -23.31
N ASN A 475 20.46 -4.97 -24.05
CA ASN A 475 21.76 -5.65 -24.16
C ASN A 475 22.78 -5.18 -23.09
N GLY A 476 22.40 -4.28 -22.18
CA GLY A 476 23.31 -3.70 -21.19
C GLY A 476 24.33 -2.71 -21.76
N THR A 477 24.06 -2.13 -22.94
CA THR A 477 24.91 -1.11 -23.55
C THR A 477 24.29 0.27 -23.39
N ASN A 478 25.13 1.31 -23.36
CA ASN A 478 24.65 2.69 -23.35
C ASN A 478 23.93 3.02 -24.66
N PHE A 479 22.90 3.86 -24.57
CA PHE A 479 22.27 4.49 -25.73
C PHE A 479 23.20 5.52 -26.35
N VAL A 480 23.10 5.75 -27.67
CA VAL A 480 23.97 6.71 -28.37
C VAL A 480 23.48 8.15 -28.31
N ASN A 481 22.16 8.36 -28.16
CA ASN A 481 21.51 9.66 -28.01
C ASN A 481 20.08 9.48 -27.50
N TRP A 482 19.35 10.59 -27.26
CA TRP A 482 17.97 10.54 -26.80
C TRP A 482 17.03 9.81 -27.77
N ALA A 483 17.16 10.02 -29.08
CA ALA A 483 16.29 9.37 -30.06
C ALA A 483 16.42 7.84 -30.04
N ASP A 484 17.62 7.32 -29.78
CA ASP A 484 17.88 5.88 -29.61
C ASP A 484 17.19 5.29 -28.37
N LYS A 485 17.08 6.05 -27.28
CA LYS A 485 16.33 5.63 -26.07
C LYS A 485 14.82 5.85 -26.21
N PHE A 486 14.41 7.00 -26.70
CA PHE A 486 13.00 7.41 -26.77
C PHE A 486 12.22 6.65 -27.84
N GLY A 487 12.84 6.24 -28.94
CA GLY A 487 12.11 5.65 -30.05
C GLY A 487 11.10 6.65 -30.65
N PRO A 488 9.88 6.24 -31.05
CA PRO A 488 9.26 4.95 -30.80
C PRO A 488 9.53 3.94 -31.92
N ILE A 489 9.82 2.69 -31.54
CA ILE A 489 9.60 1.52 -32.39
C ILE A 489 8.39 0.71 -31.88
N VAL A 490 8.03 0.89 -30.59
CA VAL A 490 6.97 0.12 -29.92
C VAL A 490 5.65 0.87 -29.99
N HIS A 491 4.67 0.27 -30.66
CA HIS A 491 3.33 0.80 -30.86
C HIS A 491 2.30 -0.23 -30.40
N GLU A 492 1.61 0.05 -29.28
CA GLU A 492 0.68 -0.90 -28.68
C GLU A 492 -0.65 -0.22 -28.39
N LYS A 493 -1.75 -0.85 -28.83
CA LYS A 493 -3.14 -0.43 -28.53
C LYS A 493 -3.44 1.05 -28.82
N GLY A 494 -2.76 1.64 -29.81
CA GLY A 494 -2.94 3.03 -30.24
C GLY A 494 -2.04 4.05 -29.54
N ASP A 495 -1.20 3.63 -28.60
CA ASP A 495 -0.20 4.46 -27.93
C ASP A 495 1.21 4.14 -28.43
N ASN A 496 2.11 5.14 -28.30
CA ASN A 496 3.53 5.00 -28.57
C ASN A 496 4.28 4.82 -27.24
N PHE A 497 5.36 4.04 -27.27
CA PHE A 497 6.20 3.80 -26.09
C PHE A 497 7.68 3.97 -26.42
N SER A 498 8.45 4.26 -25.38
CA SER A 498 9.91 4.27 -25.49
C SER A 498 10.49 2.89 -25.82
N ASN A 499 11.71 2.87 -26.33
CA ASN A 499 12.44 1.62 -26.45
C ASN A 499 12.67 1.03 -25.04
N LEU A 500 12.78 -0.29 -24.95
CA LEU A 500 13.03 -0.97 -23.69
C LEU A 500 14.42 -0.60 -23.12
N PHE A 501 14.46 -0.28 -21.83
CA PHE A 501 15.68 0.03 -21.11
C PHE A 501 15.70 -0.68 -19.74
N ARG A 502 16.80 -0.59 -19.01
CA ARG A 502 16.89 -1.01 -17.61
C ARG A 502 17.88 -0.15 -16.85
N TRP A 503 17.80 -0.19 -15.53
CA TRP A 503 18.72 0.49 -14.63
C TRP A 503 20.19 0.16 -14.94
N ASN A 504 21.03 1.18 -14.97
CA ASN A 504 22.48 1.00 -14.91
C ASN A 504 22.93 0.93 -13.45
N LEU A 505 22.95 -0.27 -12.86
CA LEU A 505 23.34 -0.47 -11.46
C LEU A 505 24.80 -0.08 -11.15
N SER A 506 25.61 0.15 -12.19
CA SER A 506 26.99 0.63 -12.07
C SER A 506 27.15 2.15 -12.21
N ASP A 507 26.08 2.91 -12.46
CA ASP A 507 26.16 4.37 -12.55
C ASP A 507 26.59 4.96 -11.19
N PRO A 508 27.65 5.79 -11.12
CA PRO A 508 28.07 6.42 -9.87
C PRO A 508 27.00 7.32 -9.25
N LEU A 509 26.05 7.83 -10.02
CA LEU A 509 24.93 8.68 -9.57
C LEU A 509 23.72 7.88 -9.09
N ILE A 510 23.75 6.54 -9.13
CA ILE A 510 22.62 5.73 -8.69
C ILE A 510 22.09 6.05 -7.28
N PRO A 511 22.92 6.50 -6.29
CA PRO A 511 22.39 6.88 -4.98
C PRO A 511 21.44 8.08 -5.00
N LEU A 512 21.56 8.99 -5.99
CA LEU A 512 20.64 10.13 -6.13
C LEU A 512 19.24 9.63 -6.50
N GLN A 513 19.17 8.76 -7.51
CA GLN A 513 17.93 8.17 -8.04
C GLN A 513 17.38 7.00 -7.20
N SER A 514 18.04 6.63 -6.11
CA SER A 514 17.68 5.48 -5.26
C SER A 514 17.50 5.81 -3.78
N GLY A 515 17.54 7.09 -3.41
CA GLY A 515 17.28 7.50 -2.03
C GLY A 515 18.42 7.10 -1.10
N GLY A 516 19.65 7.18 -1.62
CA GLY A 516 20.89 6.86 -0.92
C GLY A 516 21.24 5.36 -0.89
N VAL A 517 20.58 4.52 -1.69
CA VAL A 517 20.83 3.07 -1.68
C VAL A 517 22.05 2.73 -2.52
N TYR A 518 22.91 1.88 -1.97
CA TYR A 518 23.96 1.19 -2.70
C TYR A 518 23.59 -0.29 -2.81
N ILE A 519 23.69 -0.87 -4.01
CA ILE A 519 23.31 -2.26 -4.25
C ILE A 519 24.51 -3.18 -3.98
N HIS A 520 24.35 -4.20 -3.14
CA HIS A 520 25.34 -5.25 -2.92
C HIS A 520 25.72 -5.91 -4.24
N GLY A 521 27.04 -6.02 -4.51
CA GLY A 521 27.58 -6.45 -5.80
C GLY A 521 27.93 -5.31 -6.76
N TYR A 522 27.60 -4.05 -6.44
CA TYR A 522 27.91 -2.88 -7.27
C TYR A 522 28.62 -1.77 -6.48
N GLY A 523 29.32 -0.89 -7.20
CA GLY A 523 29.93 0.32 -6.64
C GLY A 523 30.75 0.04 -5.37
N PRO A 524 30.51 0.79 -4.26
CA PRO A 524 31.19 0.57 -2.98
C PRO A 524 30.96 -0.80 -2.34
N LEU A 525 29.90 -1.53 -2.72
CA LEU A 525 29.53 -2.85 -2.17
C LEU A 525 29.84 -4.01 -3.13
N SER A 526 30.66 -3.77 -4.16
CA SER A 526 31.04 -4.74 -5.19
C SER A 526 31.71 -6.01 -4.69
N ASN A 527 32.29 -6.00 -3.49
CA ASN A 527 32.97 -7.16 -2.90
C ASN A 527 32.01 -8.24 -2.36
N TYR A 528 30.71 -7.95 -2.27
CA TYR A 528 29.74 -8.92 -1.75
C TYR A 528 29.40 -10.00 -2.78
N THR A 529 29.83 -11.24 -2.49
CA THR A 529 29.64 -12.40 -3.38
C THR A 529 29.09 -13.64 -2.66
N GLN A 530 28.94 -13.56 -1.34
CA GLN A 530 28.57 -14.70 -0.51
C GLN A 530 27.05 -14.89 -0.49
N GLN A 531 26.59 -16.02 -1.03
CA GLN A 531 25.18 -16.41 -0.99
C GLN A 531 24.79 -16.98 0.40
N PRO A 532 23.81 -16.40 1.11
CA PRO A 532 23.40 -16.90 2.42
C PRO A 532 22.54 -18.16 2.34
N PHE A 533 21.63 -18.32 1.39
CA PHE A 533 20.77 -19.52 1.29
C PHE A 533 20.71 -19.99 -0.15
N ALA A 534 20.63 -21.31 -0.38
CA ALA A 534 20.30 -21.84 -1.70
C ALA A 534 18.85 -21.46 -2.04
N ALA A 535 18.51 -21.30 -3.32
CA ALA A 535 17.16 -20.88 -3.70
C ALA A 535 16.09 -21.88 -3.24
N GLU A 536 16.41 -23.18 -3.23
CA GLU A 536 15.56 -24.25 -2.70
C GLU A 536 15.35 -24.24 -1.18
N ASP A 537 16.16 -23.45 -0.46
CA ASP A 537 16.06 -23.25 0.98
C ASP A 537 15.32 -21.94 1.33
N VAL A 538 14.82 -21.21 0.33
CA VAL A 538 14.03 -19.98 0.49
C VAL A 538 12.61 -20.20 -0.02
N VAL A 539 11.63 -19.68 0.72
CA VAL A 539 10.23 -19.59 0.29
C VAL A 539 9.69 -18.21 0.64
N VAL A 540 8.83 -17.65 -0.21
CA VAL A 540 8.15 -16.38 0.06
C VAL A 540 6.70 -16.64 0.44
N VAL A 541 6.21 -15.96 1.47
CA VAL A 541 4.80 -15.92 1.85
C VAL A 541 4.26 -14.50 1.69
N THR A 542 3.02 -14.38 1.21
CA THR A 542 2.35 -13.12 0.88
C THR A 542 0.85 -13.27 1.14
N ASP A 543 0.19 -12.20 1.57
CA ASP A 543 -1.28 -12.06 1.58
C ASP A 543 -1.83 -11.57 0.23
N GLY A 544 -0.97 -11.53 -0.80
CA GLY A 544 -1.28 -10.99 -2.11
C GLY A 544 -1.10 -9.48 -2.21
N TYR A 545 -0.86 -8.73 -1.13
CA TYR A 545 -0.75 -7.27 -1.18
C TYR A 545 0.36 -6.80 -2.13
N CYS A 546 1.54 -7.46 -2.04
CA CYS A 546 2.79 -7.17 -2.75
C CYS A 546 2.62 -6.22 -3.96
N ALA A 547 3.02 -4.95 -3.78
CA ALA A 547 2.86 -3.86 -4.74
C ALA A 547 4.18 -3.10 -4.99
N SER A 548 4.25 -2.37 -6.11
CA SER A 548 5.39 -1.53 -6.50
C SER A 548 6.73 -2.27 -6.36
N THR A 549 7.69 -1.77 -5.57
CA THR A 549 8.98 -2.43 -5.30
C THR A 549 8.87 -3.90 -4.89
N CYS A 550 7.82 -4.30 -4.16
CA CYS A 550 7.62 -5.71 -3.81
C CYS A 550 7.41 -6.57 -5.05
N THR A 551 6.73 -6.06 -6.07
CA THR A 551 6.52 -6.78 -7.34
C THR A 551 7.83 -6.96 -8.10
N ILE A 552 8.73 -5.97 -8.05
CA ILE A 552 10.07 -6.03 -8.63
C ILE A 552 10.90 -7.10 -7.90
N PHE A 553 10.91 -7.07 -6.56
CA PHE A 553 11.54 -8.10 -5.74
C PHE A 553 10.95 -9.49 -6.04
N SER A 554 9.63 -9.58 -6.23
CA SER A 554 8.95 -10.82 -6.57
C SER A 554 9.33 -11.34 -7.95
N GLU A 555 9.44 -10.49 -8.96
CA GLU A 555 9.89 -10.88 -10.30
C GLU A 555 11.34 -11.41 -10.24
N LEU A 556 12.23 -10.75 -9.48
CA LEU A 556 13.60 -11.22 -9.25
C LEU A 556 13.62 -12.59 -8.56
N MET A 557 12.93 -12.73 -7.42
CA MET A 557 12.91 -13.96 -6.63
C MET A 557 12.31 -15.14 -7.41
N ARG A 558 11.22 -14.92 -8.16
CA ARG A 558 10.50 -15.99 -8.87
C ARG A 558 11.13 -16.32 -10.21
N GLN A 559 11.37 -15.33 -11.05
CA GLN A 559 11.82 -15.57 -12.43
C GLN A 559 13.33 -15.77 -12.53
N ARG A 560 14.13 -15.16 -11.63
CA ARG A 560 15.60 -15.27 -11.69
C ARG A 560 16.13 -16.34 -10.75
N ALA A 561 15.66 -16.36 -9.51
CA ALA A 561 16.13 -17.34 -8.52
C ALA A 561 15.27 -18.62 -8.44
N GLY A 562 14.06 -18.64 -9.01
CA GLY A 562 13.18 -19.82 -8.98
C GLY A 562 12.54 -20.08 -7.61
N VAL A 563 12.46 -19.07 -6.74
CA VAL A 563 11.89 -19.18 -5.39
C VAL A 563 10.37 -19.32 -5.47
N LYS A 564 9.82 -20.23 -4.66
CA LYS A 564 8.38 -20.53 -4.61
C LYS A 564 7.62 -19.57 -3.71
N TYR A 565 6.36 -19.33 -4.06
CA TYR A 565 5.47 -18.37 -3.40
C TYR A 565 4.22 -19.03 -2.84
N ILE A 566 3.91 -18.72 -1.58
CA ILE A 566 2.69 -19.11 -0.90
C ILE A 566 1.81 -17.87 -0.71
N SER A 567 0.56 -17.94 -1.16
CA SER A 567 -0.44 -16.91 -0.90
C SER A 567 -1.33 -17.27 0.30
N LEU A 568 -1.71 -16.27 1.09
CA LEU A 568 -2.59 -16.40 2.25
C LEU A 568 -4.00 -15.89 1.94
N GLY A 569 -5.02 -16.58 2.45
CA GLY A 569 -6.40 -16.09 2.45
C GLY A 569 -7.03 -16.01 1.05
N GLY A 570 -7.60 -14.86 0.72
CA GLY A 570 -8.37 -14.60 -0.50
C GLY A 570 -9.88 -14.81 -0.34
N ARG A 571 -10.63 -14.61 -1.42
CA ARG A 571 -12.09 -14.81 -1.43
C ARG A 571 -12.42 -16.27 -1.08
N PRO A 572 -13.57 -16.55 -0.43
CA PRO A 572 -13.95 -17.91 -0.04
C PRO A 572 -14.44 -18.71 -1.26
N ARG A 573 -13.46 -19.12 -2.08
CA ARG A 573 -13.61 -19.95 -3.28
C ARG A 573 -12.48 -20.97 -3.35
N GLU A 574 -12.73 -22.07 -4.01
CA GLU A 574 -11.70 -23.07 -4.32
C GLU A 574 -10.63 -22.53 -5.30
N GLY A 575 -9.47 -23.17 -5.31
CA GLY A 575 -8.42 -22.94 -6.30
C GLY A 575 -7.34 -21.93 -5.90
N ILE A 576 -6.37 -21.77 -6.78
CA ILE A 576 -5.17 -20.95 -6.56
C ILE A 576 -5.48 -19.45 -6.67
N THR A 577 -4.73 -18.65 -5.92
CA THR A 577 -4.75 -17.19 -5.93
C THR A 577 -3.44 -16.62 -6.43
N GLN A 578 -3.44 -15.34 -6.77
CA GLN A 578 -2.26 -14.65 -7.25
C GLN A 578 -1.27 -14.39 -6.11
N ALA A 579 0.04 -14.52 -6.39
CA ALA A 579 1.08 -14.17 -5.43
C ALA A 579 1.27 -12.65 -5.30
N VAL A 580 1.09 -11.94 -6.42
CA VAL A 580 1.35 -10.51 -6.55
C VAL A 580 0.08 -9.81 -6.99
N GLY A 581 -0.62 -9.19 -6.05
CA GLY A 581 -1.93 -8.59 -6.29
C GLY A 581 -1.94 -7.07 -6.36
N GLY A 582 -0.85 -6.39 -6.02
CA GLY A 582 -0.73 -4.94 -6.11
C GLY A 582 -0.39 -4.42 -7.51
N VAL A 583 -0.15 -3.11 -7.61
CA VAL A 583 0.38 -2.47 -8.83
C VAL A 583 1.76 -3.02 -9.16
N LYS A 584 1.97 -3.48 -10.40
CA LYS A 584 3.26 -4.04 -10.88
C LYS A 584 4.03 -3.11 -11.80
N GLY A 585 3.66 -1.83 -11.86
CA GLY A 585 4.48 -0.84 -12.54
C GLY A 585 5.75 -0.55 -11.75
N THR A 586 6.85 -0.34 -12.46
CA THR A 586 8.20 -0.39 -11.91
C THR A 586 8.67 0.95 -11.35
N ASN A 587 7.95 2.04 -11.63
CA ASN A 587 8.20 3.37 -11.06
C ASN A 587 6.97 4.27 -11.24
N ASN A 588 6.65 5.07 -10.23
CA ASN A 588 5.62 6.10 -10.29
C ASN A 588 6.24 7.50 -10.35
N PHE A 589 5.49 8.49 -10.86
CA PHE A 589 5.86 9.89 -10.77
C PHE A 589 4.79 10.72 -10.04
N PRO A 590 5.20 11.53 -9.05
CA PRO A 590 4.34 12.54 -8.47
C PRO A 590 4.00 13.64 -9.45
N TRP A 591 2.78 14.15 -9.37
CA TRP A 591 2.36 15.28 -10.19
C TRP A 591 3.20 16.55 -9.92
N PRO A 592 3.58 16.87 -8.65
CA PRO A 592 4.48 18.00 -8.40
C PRO A 592 5.85 17.83 -9.06
N TYR A 593 6.38 16.59 -9.09
CA TYR A 593 7.63 16.31 -9.79
C TYR A 593 7.50 16.59 -11.28
N ILE A 594 6.44 16.06 -11.92
CA ILE A 594 6.15 16.29 -13.34
C ILE A 594 6.08 17.79 -13.66
N GLN A 595 5.30 18.54 -12.89
CA GLN A 595 5.16 20.00 -13.08
C GLN A 595 6.52 20.70 -12.91
N SER A 596 7.26 20.36 -11.84
CA SER A 596 8.56 20.97 -11.55
C SER A 596 9.61 20.67 -12.63
N ALA A 597 9.62 19.46 -13.19
CA ALA A 597 10.58 19.07 -14.23
C ALA A 597 10.35 19.83 -15.53
N VAL A 598 9.08 19.99 -15.93
CA VAL A 598 8.69 20.80 -17.10
C VAL A 598 9.05 22.27 -16.87
N GLN A 599 8.66 22.84 -15.73
CA GLN A 599 8.95 24.25 -15.42
C GLN A 599 10.46 24.52 -15.31
N PHE A 600 11.23 23.58 -14.74
CA PHE A 600 12.68 23.68 -14.64
C PHE A 600 13.33 23.64 -16.03
N ALA A 601 12.88 22.75 -16.92
CA ALA A 601 13.37 22.71 -18.30
C ALA A 601 13.18 24.04 -19.04
N VAL A 602 12.04 24.72 -18.82
CA VAL A 602 11.74 26.02 -19.43
C VAL A 602 12.51 27.16 -18.76
N ASN A 603 12.40 27.28 -17.43
CA ASN A 603 12.90 28.43 -16.67
C ASN A 603 14.42 28.41 -16.46
N ASN A 604 15.03 27.23 -16.36
CA ASN A 604 16.40 27.07 -15.92
C ASN A 604 17.35 26.53 -16.99
N LEU A 605 16.84 25.75 -17.96
CA LEU A 605 17.71 25.08 -18.95
C LEU A 605 17.71 25.77 -20.31
N THR A 606 16.75 26.65 -20.61
CA THR A 606 16.73 27.40 -21.89
C THR A 606 17.84 28.45 -21.95
N SER A 607 18.34 28.69 -23.16
CA SER A 607 19.43 29.63 -23.43
C SER A 607 18.94 31.04 -23.79
N SER A 608 17.66 31.19 -24.16
CA SER A 608 17.05 32.47 -24.50
C SER A 608 15.54 32.49 -24.23
N ALA A 609 14.97 33.71 -24.16
CA ALA A 609 13.53 33.89 -23.99
C ALA A 609 12.72 33.36 -25.19
N GLU A 610 13.29 33.39 -26.40
CA GLU A 610 12.67 32.83 -27.60
C GLU A 610 12.57 31.31 -27.52
N GLU A 611 13.59 30.64 -26.98
CA GLU A 611 13.57 29.18 -26.76
C GLU A 611 12.50 28.81 -25.71
N ALA A 612 12.46 29.54 -24.59
CA ALA A 612 11.42 29.35 -23.57
C ALA A 612 10.02 29.59 -24.13
N ALA A 613 9.82 30.63 -24.94
CA ALA A 613 8.54 30.90 -25.60
C ALA A 613 8.15 29.80 -26.60
N LYS A 614 9.13 29.23 -27.31
CA LYS A 614 8.91 28.09 -28.20
C LYS A 614 8.46 26.86 -27.42
N LEU A 615 9.13 26.49 -26.34
CA LEU A 615 8.68 25.38 -25.48
C LEU A 615 7.28 25.65 -24.91
N ASN A 616 7.00 26.87 -24.44
CA ASN A 616 5.68 27.27 -23.96
C ASN A 616 4.59 27.38 -25.06
N SER A 617 4.91 27.12 -26.32
CA SER A 617 3.93 26.98 -27.41
C SER A 617 3.49 25.52 -27.66
N THR A 618 4.06 24.57 -26.90
CA THR A 618 3.78 23.12 -26.94
C THR A 618 2.91 22.68 -25.75
N GLU A 619 2.75 21.37 -25.54
CA GLU A 619 2.14 20.79 -24.33
C GLU A 619 2.75 21.31 -23.01
N PHE A 620 4.00 21.81 -23.00
CA PHE A 620 4.59 22.41 -21.78
C PHE A 620 3.76 23.59 -21.22
N SER A 621 2.95 24.24 -22.04
CA SER A 621 2.02 25.30 -21.59
C SER A 621 0.95 24.79 -20.60
N GLU A 622 0.68 23.48 -20.57
CA GLU A 622 -0.35 22.86 -19.74
C GLU A 622 0.07 22.73 -18.24
N TYR A 623 1.35 22.99 -17.90
CA TYR A 623 1.92 22.75 -16.56
C TYR A 623 2.13 24.01 -15.72
N TRP A 624 1.49 25.13 -16.07
CA TRP A 624 1.59 26.40 -15.32
C TRP A 624 0.42 26.67 -14.36
N SER A 625 -0.60 25.81 -14.35
CA SER A 625 -1.76 25.94 -13.46
C SER A 625 -1.60 25.07 -12.22
N ASP A 626 -1.84 25.66 -11.05
CA ASP A 626 -1.80 24.93 -9.77
C ASP A 626 -3.16 24.35 -9.35
N THR A 627 -4.17 24.46 -10.21
CA THR A 627 -5.56 24.08 -9.91
C THR A 627 -5.67 22.66 -9.34
N VAL A 628 -4.93 21.69 -9.88
CA VAL A 628 -4.98 20.30 -9.40
C VAL A 628 -4.40 20.13 -8.00
N PHE A 629 -3.41 20.94 -7.62
CA PHE A 629 -2.77 20.95 -6.31
C PHE A 629 -3.58 21.73 -5.28
N ASP A 630 -4.33 22.74 -5.72
CA ASP A 630 -5.27 23.47 -4.87
C ASP A 630 -6.54 22.66 -4.54
N ARG A 631 -6.87 21.69 -5.41
CA ARG A 631 -8.10 20.89 -5.36
C ARG A 631 -7.88 19.44 -4.91
N VAL A 632 -6.67 19.09 -4.48
CA VAL A 632 -6.36 17.77 -3.91
C VAL A 632 -6.65 17.73 -2.41
N ALA A 633 -7.09 16.58 -1.91
CA ALA A 633 -7.28 16.36 -0.49
C ALA A 633 -5.96 16.46 0.31
N ILE A 634 -6.03 17.13 1.45
CA ILE A 634 -4.87 17.35 2.33
C ILE A 634 -4.23 16.01 2.72
N GLY A 635 -2.91 15.93 2.58
CA GLY A 635 -2.14 14.72 2.89
C GLY A 635 -2.27 13.59 1.85
N SER A 636 -2.97 13.82 0.74
CA SER A 636 -3.00 12.87 -0.37
C SER A 636 -1.76 13.01 -1.24
N SER A 637 -1.28 11.87 -1.74
CA SER A 637 -0.09 11.80 -2.59
C SER A 637 -0.52 11.44 -4.01
N ILE A 638 -0.57 12.47 -4.85
CA ILE A 638 -1.04 12.37 -6.23
C ILE A 638 0.09 11.91 -7.13
N ASN A 639 -0.19 10.86 -7.91
CA ASN A 639 0.82 10.11 -8.63
C ASN A 639 0.24 9.48 -9.90
N VAL A 640 1.14 9.04 -10.78
CA VAL A 640 0.86 8.17 -11.93
C VAL A 640 1.84 7.00 -11.94
N ASN A 641 1.42 5.87 -12.50
CA ASN A 641 2.29 4.79 -12.93
C ASN A 641 3.04 5.21 -14.20
N PHE A 642 4.31 5.58 -14.05
CA PHE A 642 5.09 6.11 -15.16
C PHE A 642 5.87 5.03 -15.91
N ARG A 643 6.55 4.11 -15.20
CA ARG A 643 7.25 2.99 -15.85
C ARG A 643 6.46 1.70 -15.77
N ASP A 644 6.34 1.05 -16.92
CA ASP A 644 5.85 -0.31 -17.03
C ASP A 644 7.03 -1.28 -17.09
N GLY A 645 6.91 -2.43 -16.40
CA GLY A 645 7.85 -3.53 -16.55
C GLY A 645 7.41 -4.51 -17.64
N ILE A 646 8.31 -4.88 -18.53
CA ILE A 646 8.13 -5.86 -19.61
C ILE A 646 9.04 -7.05 -19.34
N ARG A 647 8.47 -8.24 -19.27
CA ARG A 647 9.22 -9.47 -19.00
C ARG A 647 10.21 -9.77 -20.14
N ASP A 648 11.38 -10.29 -19.79
CA ASP A 648 12.38 -10.71 -20.78
C ASP A 648 11.79 -11.67 -21.81
N GLY A 649 12.00 -11.36 -23.09
CA GLY A 649 11.54 -12.19 -24.20
C GLY A 649 10.03 -12.13 -24.48
N ASP A 650 9.27 -11.26 -23.80
CA ASP A 650 7.86 -11.04 -24.16
C ASP A 650 7.75 -10.22 -25.46
N GLU A 651 7.40 -10.91 -26.55
CA GLU A 651 7.20 -10.31 -27.87
C GLU A 651 5.87 -9.55 -27.99
N THR A 652 4.94 -9.72 -27.04
CA THR A 652 3.66 -8.99 -27.00
C THR A 652 3.78 -7.64 -26.30
N TYR A 653 4.92 -7.37 -25.67
CA TYR A 653 5.17 -6.17 -24.86
C TYR A 653 4.05 -5.89 -23.85
N THR A 654 3.52 -6.94 -23.21
CA THR A 654 2.47 -6.80 -22.21
C THR A 654 3.08 -6.31 -20.91
N PRO A 655 2.65 -5.17 -20.35
CA PRO A 655 3.10 -4.75 -19.02
C PRO A 655 2.81 -5.83 -17.99
N LEU A 656 3.77 -6.11 -17.12
CA LEU A 656 3.63 -7.04 -15.99
C LEU A 656 2.39 -6.74 -15.16
N HIS A 657 1.94 -5.46 -15.12
CA HIS A 657 0.67 -5.02 -14.54
C HIS A 657 -0.50 -5.94 -14.94
N PHE A 658 -0.59 -6.34 -16.21
CA PHE A 658 -1.69 -7.14 -16.75
C PHE A 658 -1.35 -8.63 -16.90
N VAL A 659 -0.26 -9.10 -16.29
CA VAL A 659 0.12 -10.52 -16.32
C VAL A 659 -0.34 -11.17 -15.02
N TYR A 660 -1.18 -12.20 -15.13
CA TYR A 660 -1.60 -12.99 -13.97
C TYR A 660 -0.45 -13.86 -13.45
N GLU A 661 -0.20 -13.80 -12.15
CA GLU A 661 0.93 -14.46 -11.51
C GLU A 661 0.51 -15.39 -10.37
N ALA A 662 0.07 -16.59 -10.73
CA ALA A 662 -0.36 -17.60 -9.76
C ALA A 662 0.71 -17.88 -8.68
N SER A 663 0.27 -18.02 -7.44
CA SER A 663 1.11 -18.61 -6.38
C SER A 663 1.31 -20.10 -6.62
N ASP A 664 2.33 -20.69 -6.01
CA ASP A 664 2.58 -22.13 -6.08
C ASP A 664 1.67 -22.90 -5.10
N CYS A 665 1.31 -22.26 -3.98
CA CYS A 665 0.43 -22.81 -2.96
C CYS A 665 -0.44 -21.72 -2.34
N ARG A 666 -1.69 -22.06 -1.99
CA ARG A 666 -2.60 -21.20 -1.25
C ARG A 666 -2.93 -21.79 0.12
N ILE A 667 -2.71 -21.03 1.19
CA ILE A 667 -3.05 -21.39 2.57
C ILE A 667 -4.16 -20.45 3.08
N LEU A 668 -5.15 -21.00 3.78
CA LEU A 668 -6.19 -20.19 4.42
C LEU A 668 -5.77 -19.77 5.83
N TYR A 669 -6.10 -18.53 6.22
CA TYR A 669 -5.92 -18.09 7.60
C TYR A 669 -6.79 -18.92 8.54
N THR A 670 -6.23 -19.29 9.70
CA THR A 670 -6.98 -19.86 10.82
C THR A 670 -7.09 -18.82 11.94
N LYS A 671 -8.00 -19.03 12.91
CA LYS A 671 -8.10 -18.14 14.09
C LYS A 671 -6.76 -17.96 14.82
N GLN A 672 -5.93 -19.01 14.92
CA GLN A 672 -4.62 -18.87 15.55
C GLN A 672 -3.67 -17.96 14.75
N MET A 673 -3.76 -17.98 13.41
CA MET A 673 -2.91 -17.16 12.55
C MET A 673 -3.26 -15.66 12.63
N THR A 674 -4.46 -15.29 13.09
CA THR A 674 -4.81 -13.88 13.27
C THR A 674 -4.22 -13.27 14.53
N VAL A 675 -3.66 -14.08 15.43
CA VAL A 675 -3.06 -13.62 16.69
C VAL A 675 -1.59 -14.01 16.86
N ASP A 676 -1.07 -14.99 16.11
CA ASP A 676 0.31 -15.45 16.20
C ASP A 676 0.92 -15.63 14.79
N ALA A 677 1.80 -14.71 14.39
CA ALA A 677 2.51 -14.76 13.11
C ALA A 677 3.36 -16.03 12.96
N THR A 678 3.83 -16.62 14.08
CA THR A 678 4.59 -17.88 14.01
C THR A 678 3.73 -19.06 13.58
N ALA A 679 2.41 -19.01 13.76
CA ALA A 679 1.50 -20.03 13.24
C ALA A 679 1.47 -20.02 11.71
N ILE A 680 1.53 -18.84 11.09
CA ILE A 680 1.66 -18.67 9.63
C ILE A 680 2.99 -19.27 9.18
N TRP A 681 4.10 -18.81 9.76
CA TRP A 681 5.43 -19.22 9.33
C TRP A 681 5.70 -20.71 9.52
N LYS A 682 5.13 -21.34 10.56
CA LYS A 682 5.18 -22.79 10.75
C LYS A 682 4.37 -23.54 9.71
N ALA A 683 3.17 -23.08 9.36
CA ALA A 683 2.37 -23.70 8.29
C ALA A 683 3.05 -23.59 6.92
N VAL A 684 3.71 -22.46 6.67
CA VAL A 684 4.59 -22.27 5.50
C VAL A 684 5.73 -23.27 5.53
N ALA A 685 6.52 -23.32 6.61
CA ALA A 685 7.66 -24.22 6.73
C ALA A 685 7.26 -25.70 6.63
N ASP A 686 6.11 -26.09 7.21
CA ASP A 686 5.54 -27.44 7.11
C ASP A 686 5.20 -27.81 5.67
N SER A 687 4.55 -26.90 4.95
CA SER A 687 4.14 -27.10 3.55
C SER A 687 5.34 -27.20 2.63
N THR A 688 6.37 -26.40 2.88
CA THR A 688 7.56 -26.31 2.03
C THR A 688 8.55 -27.45 2.30
N TRP A 689 8.81 -27.75 3.58
CA TRP A 689 9.92 -28.64 3.98
C TRP A 689 9.54 -29.70 5.03
N GLY A 690 8.40 -29.56 5.72
CA GLY A 690 8.00 -30.43 6.84
C GLY A 690 7.22 -31.69 6.47
N GLY A 691 6.78 -31.80 5.22
CA GLY A 691 6.04 -32.97 4.73
C GLY A 691 4.56 -33.00 5.13
N LYS A 692 4.05 -31.90 5.71
CA LYS A 692 2.63 -31.69 5.99
C LYS A 692 2.17 -30.47 5.19
N SER A 693 1.40 -30.72 4.12
CA SER A 693 0.86 -29.63 3.31
C SER A 693 -0.32 -28.96 4.03
N HIS A 694 -0.26 -27.63 4.11
CA HIS A 694 -1.37 -26.76 4.48
C HIS A 694 -2.02 -26.09 3.24
N CYS A 695 -1.55 -26.44 2.03
CA CYS A 695 -2.10 -25.90 0.80
C CYS A 695 -3.51 -26.45 0.55
N ILE A 696 -4.49 -25.56 0.35
CA ILE A 696 -5.83 -25.93 -0.13
C ILE A 696 -5.86 -26.05 -1.66
N ALA A 697 -4.92 -25.40 -2.34
CA ALA A 697 -4.74 -25.43 -3.78
C ALA A 697 -3.26 -25.22 -4.12
N GLY A 698 -2.84 -25.81 -5.25
CA GLY A 698 -1.44 -25.82 -5.67
C GLY A 698 -0.59 -26.85 -4.92
N ASP A 699 0.68 -26.91 -5.27
CA ASP A 699 1.71 -27.72 -4.64
C ASP A 699 3.04 -27.02 -4.82
N LEU A 700 3.86 -27.00 -3.77
CA LEU A 700 5.19 -26.39 -3.82
C LEU A 700 6.18 -27.26 -4.61
N GLY A 701 5.79 -28.51 -4.89
CA GLY A 701 6.68 -29.55 -5.39
C GLY A 701 7.65 -29.94 -4.29
N GLY A 702 7.99 -31.22 -4.19
CA GLY A 702 9.00 -31.65 -3.23
C GLY A 702 10.34 -31.00 -3.59
N TYR A 703 10.70 -29.90 -2.92
CA TYR A 703 12.09 -29.46 -2.83
C TYR A 703 12.93 -30.71 -2.54
N SER A 704 14.03 -30.91 -3.28
CA SER A 704 14.74 -32.21 -3.34
C SER A 704 14.97 -32.81 -1.94
N THR A 705 15.01 -34.14 -1.82
CA THR A 705 14.95 -34.89 -0.55
C THR A 705 15.98 -34.52 0.53
N GLY A 706 17.02 -33.72 0.21
CA GLY A 706 17.95 -33.12 1.19
C GLY A 706 17.44 -31.86 1.88
N SER A 707 16.25 -31.35 1.50
CA SER A 707 15.67 -30.08 1.92
C SER A 707 14.65 -30.20 3.06
N LYS A 708 14.46 -31.37 3.66
CA LYS A 708 13.45 -31.58 4.70
C LYS A 708 13.79 -30.84 5.99
N LEU A 709 12.76 -30.39 6.73
CA LEU A 709 12.92 -29.99 8.13
C LEU A 709 13.46 -31.19 8.91
N GLY A 710 14.74 -31.13 9.27
CA GLY A 710 15.41 -32.20 10.01
C GLY A 710 15.20 -32.03 11.50
N LYS A 711 14.76 -33.08 12.19
CA LYS A 711 14.88 -33.12 13.66
C LYS A 711 16.37 -33.16 14.02
N ARG A 712 16.93 -32.01 14.42
CA ARG A 712 18.30 -31.91 14.94
C ARG A 712 18.30 -31.78 16.45
N GLU A 713 19.44 -32.12 17.05
CA GLU A 713 19.63 -31.81 18.46
C GLU A 713 19.64 -30.28 18.67
N LEU A 714 18.75 -29.81 19.54
CA LEU A 714 18.64 -28.39 19.87
C LEU A 714 19.86 -27.97 20.69
N THR A 715 20.51 -26.89 20.25
CA THR A 715 21.57 -26.24 21.03
C THR A 715 21.01 -25.66 22.32
N VAL A 716 21.90 -25.25 23.24
CA VAL A 716 21.47 -24.56 24.46
C VAL A 716 20.70 -23.28 24.12
N GLN A 717 21.16 -22.54 23.11
CA GLN A 717 20.52 -21.33 22.60
C GLN A 717 19.13 -21.62 22.03
N ASP A 718 18.97 -22.70 21.25
CA ASP A 718 17.66 -23.10 20.72
C ASP A 718 16.67 -23.47 21.83
N LYS A 719 17.14 -24.16 22.88
CA LYS A 719 16.31 -24.50 24.05
C LYS A 719 15.90 -23.27 24.86
N VAL A 720 16.77 -22.26 24.95
CA VAL A 720 16.44 -20.97 25.57
C VAL A 720 15.41 -20.22 24.74
N LEU A 721 15.62 -20.12 23.43
CA LEU A 721 14.67 -19.51 22.50
C LEU A 721 13.30 -20.19 22.61
N SER A 722 13.25 -21.51 22.58
CA SER A 722 11.98 -22.27 22.64
C SER A 722 11.19 -21.96 23.91
N ARG A 723 11.86 -21.94 25.08
CA ARG A 723 11.21 -21.54 26.34
C ARG A 723 10.70 -20.11 26.31
N SER A 724 11.48 -19.18 25.76
CA SER A 724 11.11 -17.77 25.62
C SER A 724 9.89 -17.59 24.71
N MET A 725 9.86 -18.28 23.56
CA MET A 725 8.76 -18.25 22.60
C MET A 725 7.48 -18.84 23.19
N HIS A 726 7.58 -19.95 23.93
CA HIS A 726 6.44 -20.54 24.64
C HIS A 726 5.91 -19.63 25.74
N GLN A 727 6.80 -18.92 26.45
CA GLN A 727 6.40 -17.94 27.45
C GLN A 727 5.68 -16.76 26.80
N TRP A 728 6.26 -16.17 25.76
CA TRP A 728 5.65 -15.09 25.00
C TRP A 728 4.23 -15.43 24.54
N ARG A 729 4.01 -16.63 23.95
CA ARG A 729 2.65 -17.04 23.55
C ARG A 729 1.65 -17.14 24.70
N ARG A 730 2.08 -17.57 25.89
CA ARG A 730 1.22 -17.62 27.08
C ARG A 730 0.92 -16.24 27.66
N GLU A 731 1.71 -15.24 27.31
CA GLU A 731 1.56 -13.87 27.77
C GLU A 731 0.65 -13.03 26.85
N LEU A 732 0.36 -13.49 25.63
CA LEU A 732 -0.57 -12.83 24.71
C LEU A 732 -1.96 -12.64 25.33
N ARG A 733 -2.55 -11.46 25.10
CA ARG A 733 -3.85 -11.03 25.61
C ARG A 733 -4.63 -10.26 24.54
N GLU A 734 -5.96 -10.19 24.71
CA GLU A 734 -6.85 -9.39 23.87
C GLU A 734 -6.37 -7.94 23.70
N GLN A 735 -5.94 -7.29 24.79
CA GLN A 735 -5.46 -5.91 24.81
C GLN A 735 -4.18 -5.64 24.00
N ASP A 736 -3.47 -6.69 23.57
CA ASP A 736 -2.27 -6.55 22.74
C ASP A 736 -2.63 -6.24 21.27
N TYR A 737 -3.90 -6.44 20.88
CA TYR A 737 -4.40 -6.27 19.51
C TYR A 737 -5.29 -5.02 19.41
N PRO A 738 -4.75 -3.89 18.95
CA PRO A 738 -5.52 -2.64 18.88
C PRO A 738 -6.61 -2.73 17.80
N LEU A 739 -7.84 -2.36 18.16
CA LEU A 739 -9.01 -2.42 17.25
C LEU A 739 -9.30 -1.09 16.55
N ASP A 740 -8.52 -0.04 16.85
CA ASP A 740 -8.74 1.34 16.42
C ASP A 740 -7.55 1.98 15.68
N VAL A 741 -6.64 1.15 15.13
CA VAL A 741 -5.54 1.63 14.30
C VAL A 741 -6.07 2.16 12.98
N PHE A 742 -5.67 3.38 12.62
CA PHE A 742 -6.09 4.01 11.38
C PHE A 742 -4.91 4.63 10.63
N THR A 743 -5.05 4.67 9.31
CA THR A 743 -4.12 5.36 8.42
C THR A 743 -4.26 6.87 8.64
N ASP A 744 -3.23 7.52 9.19
CA ASP A 744 -3.18 8.98 9.36
C ASP A 744 -2.35 9.58 8.22
N LEU A 745 -3.02 10.05 7.16
CA LEU A 745 -2.36 10.65 5.98
C LEU A 745 -1.49 11.87 6.30
N ARG A 746 -1.68 12.51 7.45
CA ARG A 746 -0.82 13.64 7.88
C ARG A 746 0.53 13.15 8.42
N LYS A 747 0.59 11.90 8.87
CA LYS A 747 1.79 11.25 9.42
C LYS A 747 2.38 10.23 8.46
N ALA A 748 1.53 9.60 7.66
CA ALA A 748 1.95 8.75 6.57
C ALA A 748 2.56 9.65 5.51
N LYS A 749 3.87 9.52 5.29
CA LYS A 749 4.55 10.19 4.19
C LYS A 749 4.27 9.40 2.92
N LEU A 750 3.01 9.21 2.56
CA LEU A 750 2.64 8.55 1.30
C LEU A 750 3.17 9.31 0.06
N GLY A 751 3.66 10.54 0.26
CA GLY A 751 4.37 11.38 -0.72
C GLY A 751 5.89 11.11 -0.81
N GLY A 752 6.40 10.11 -0.09
CA GLY A 752 7.77 9.61 -0.16
C GLY A 752 7.87 8.08 -0.09
N ASP A 753 6.83 7.38 0.33
CA ASP A 753 6.94 5.97 0.74
C ASP A 753 6.79 4.96 -0.42
N GLY A 754 7.37 5.28 -1.57
CA GLY A 754 7.23 4.57 -2.87
C GLY A 754 7.68 5.41 -4.05
N ILE A 755 7.79 6.71 -3.81
CA ILE A 755 8.26 7.71 -4.75
C ILE A 755 9.77 7.77 -4.61
N MET A 756 10.49 7.30 -5.62
CA MET A 756 11.80 7.89 -5.84
C MET A 756 11.56 9.33 -6.25
N TRP A 757 11.90 10.29 -5.37
CA TRP A 757 12.24 11.61 -5.87
C TRP A 757 13.54 11.40 -6.65
N PRO A 758 13.53 11.56 -7.98
CA PRO A 758 14.76 11.45 -8.76
C PRO A 758 15.75 12.52 -8.34
#